data_AF-A0A6B4JK45-F1
#
_entry.id   AF-A0A6B4JK45-F1
#
_cell.length_a   1.000
_cell.length_b   1.000
_cell.length_c   1.000
_cell.angle_alpha   90.00
_cell.angle_beta   90.00
_cell.angle_gamma   90.00
#
_symmetry.space_group_name_H-M   'P 1'
#
loop_
_entity.id
_entity.type
_entity.pdbx_description
1 polymer ?
#
loop_
_entity_poly.entity_id
_entity_poly.type
_entity_poly.pdbx_seq_one_letter_code
_entity_poly.pdbx_strand_id
1 'polypeptide(L)'
;MEWGARMNDGELKSLYTLENHLEEKCKFDEAYIDLYSTWKLNKKTLKQILKTIIFNYPHFTEHDDNHSNTIITNIEMLLGEERIKTLSATDTWMILQCAYLHDFGMAILYKKVEEVWQSQEFKDYIEEKKSYDLVIKEAAEYIENMGIKLQNKEEEVIWPLKIKKYVTRIIADYFRTKHAELTKEYLNILINEWNIDLSHNNLIKTRLLKSIAQISFIHTQNFDEVMKLDFESNGFRSDYFHPRFIAEMLRMGDLLDLDNGRYNDYVKNVVGDIPKSSEVHIEKHNSVSQLLIMPQLIEVKADCKDKEVYKETRNWFNWLEDEIKDLTLNWTNIIPKNLPGYAPKFIKSIYYKGDEDFNNLVDLRFQISQEKAFDVIEGSGIYEDEFVFMREFIQNALDATKIQLWRDIKSGIYDPWIKKGIDKNKLNPFDIKQEIYRNYEIKIEVVKKFDKCFEVIIKDKGTGISLDTLKSMSEVGKSYKERKNIKREINEMPSWLKPTGGFGIGIQSGFLMNEQFKAYSKLNSMDSTIEIVFESRKKDGYIQVTNSEHIMKRGTEFHIEINKETFKYNYGGYVSKYINSSYDPIQDDELLAYKILDSAIEYCRSILIPVSITYNETNINLTDDILEAREFDNEDKRYYYKISDALDEIQIWDKETYSYIKFTIDYKSIKYSSILNYKGIAVDEELRFRNKMLWIRSFIDVFGFDTKQMLKLNRNKFTNYGLEAIEEIHYKALCFYMKIISEKLENIKGHNDNIGLAYLLLAPKFEVNVDNSKTKYLIEDSKYYVDVIEKQEEEFKKVSKKISDIIELYPNLTYVNIDDFIVYKQFERDSYRIKEILNALNKHSEEINDNIIIVDKEFIKNILIDYKVSYIKYIKINNDENLIIYRINKDSGNLAIETDDYTKNEFIKRLVSGKEQSHKLVSISELPRERSCIPVISGYEDLAVKYIPFGISVVQDKVNWIISPMKRVDNQFIGKFDSCNDFINSIVKREDYNKLLDFVYKNRLGDNQISKDDIDRLYKKLIEEYYNLEKQK
;
A
#
# COMPACT_ATOMS: atom_id res chain seq x y z
N MET A 1 -67.38 48.62 -24.78
CA MET A 1 -67.66 48.24 -26.17
C MET A 1 -67.45 46.74 -26.28
N GLU A 2 -68.57 46.05 -26.47
CA GLU A 2 -68.77 44.73 -27.09
C GLU A 2 -67.79 43.60 -26.76
N TRP A 3 -68.22 42.79 -25.81
CA TRP A 3 -68.19 41.33 -25.92
C TRP A 3 -69.03 40.88 -27.13
N GLY A 4 -68.52 39.91 -27.91
CA GLY A 4 -69.30 39.32 -29.00
C GLY A 4 -68.59 38.19 -29.75
N ALA A 5 -68.78 36.96 -29.24
CA ALA A 5 -68.94 35.70 -29.98
C ALA A 5 -67.90 35.25 -31.03
N ARG A 6 -67.18 34.16 -30.69
CA ARG A 6 -67.43 32.82 -31.29
C ARG A 6 -66.67 31.75 -30.50
N MET A 7 -67.38 31.07 -29.58
CA MET A 7 -67.17 29.65 -29.37
C MET A 7 -67.94 28.91 -30.47
N ASN A 8 -67.24 28.03 -31.19
CA ASN A 8 -67.73 26.74 -31.72
C ASN A 8 -66.62 26.18 -32.62
N ASP A 9 -65.83 25.26 -32.07
CA ASP A 9 -65.89 23.85 -32.47
C ASP A 9 -65.01 23.05 -31.50
N GLY A 10 -65.68 22.44 -30.52
CA GLY A 10 -65.13 21.37 -29.70
C GLY A 10 -65.11 20.07 -30.48
N GLU A 11 -64.29 20.01 -31.54
CA GLU A 11 -63.73 18.74 -31.98
C GLU A 11 -62.44 18.54 -31.18
N LEU A 12 -62.31 17.38 -30.53
CA LEU A 12 -61.00 16.86 -30.15
C LEU A 12 -60.17 16.82 -31.45
N LYS A 13 -59.38 17.87 -31.71
CA LYS A 13 -58.37 17.83 -32.76
C LYS A 13 -57.48 16.64 -32.43
N SER A 14 -57.56 15.61 -33.25
CA SER A 14 -56.58 14.53 -33.29
C SER A 14 -55.20 15.16 -33.24
N LEU A 15 -54.43 14.90 -32.17
CA LEU A 15 -53.05 15.35 -32.04
C LEU A 15 -52.28 14.96 -33.31
N TYR A 16 -51.58 15.91 -33.92
CA TYR A 16 -50.75 15.65 -35.08
C TYR A 16 -49.47 14.91 -34.67
N THR A 17 -49.49 13.57 -34.79
CA THR A 17 -48.41 12.65 -34.37
C THR A 17 -47.27 12.56 -35.39
N LEU A 18 -46.14 11.95 -34.99
CA LEU A 18 -45.04 11.60 -35.88
C LEU A 18 -45.48 10.59 -36.95
N GLU A 19 -46.36 9.65 -36.61
CA GLU A 19 -46.91 8.70 -37.60
C GLU A 19 -47.78 9.42 -38.64
N ASN A 20 -48.66 10.32 -38.19
CA ASN A 20 -49.48 11.17 -39.08
C ASN A 20 -48.57 12.02 -39.98
N HIS A 21 -47.50 12.59 -39.41
CA HIS A 21 -46.55 13.39 -40.16
C HIS A 21 -45.83 12.60 -41.25
N LEU A 22 -45.33 11.41 -40.93
CA LEU A 22 -44.67 10.55 -41.91
C LEU A 22 -45.62 10.15 -43.04
N GLU A 23 -46.86 9.79 -42.70
CA GLU A 23 -47.89 9.45 -43.68
C GLU A 23 -48.19 10.63 -44.63
N GLU A 24 -48.41 11.82 -44.08
CA GLU A 24 -48.70 13.02 -44.88
C GLU A 24 -47.53 13.43 -45.79
N LYS A 25 -46.28 13.34 -45.30
CA LYS A 25 -45.08 13.57 -46.14
C LYS A 25 -45.00 12.60 -47.31
N CYS A 26 -45.34 11.34 -47.08
CA CYS A 26 -45.32 10.32 -48.13
C CYS A 26 -46.49 10.45 -49.13
N LYS A 27 -47.63 11.01 -48.71
CA LYS A 27 -48.73 11.37 -49.63
C LYS A 27 -48.36 12.56 -50.52
N PHE A 28 -47.60 13.52 -49.97
CA PHE A 28 -47.18 14.71 -50.71
C PHE A 28 -46.04 14.41 -51.71
N ASP A 29 -45.13 13.50 -51.37
CA ASP A 29 -44.04 13.06 -52.24
C ASP A 29 -43.89 11.53 -52.20
N GLU A 30 -44.31 10.88 -53.29
CA GLU A 30 -44.25 9.42 -53.45
C GLU A 30 -42.82 8.86 -53.33
N ALA A 31 -41.77 9.68 -53.49
CA ALA A 31 -40.38 9.23 -53.33
C ALA A 31 -40.07 8.71 -51.91
N TYR A 32 -40.91 9.03 -50.92
CA TYR A 32 -40.77 8.61 -49.53
C TYR A 32 -41.69 7.45 -49.12
N ILE A 33 -42.54 6.92 -50.02
CA ILE A 33 -43.52 5.86 -49.70
C ILE A 33 -42.90 4.61 -49.07
N ASP A 34 -41.64 4.31 -49.43
CA ASP A 34 -40.86 3.22 -48.88
C ASP A 34 -40.62 3.39 -47.36
N LEU A 35 -40.44 4.63 -46.87
CA LEU A 35 -40.25 4.90 -45.43
C LEU A 35 -41.51 4.53 -44.64
N TYR A 36 -42.68 5.01 -45.06
CA TYR A 36 -43.92 4.70 -44.37
C TYR A 36 -44.30 3.21 -44.47
N SER A 37 -44.04 2.58 -45.61
CA SER A 37 -44.29 1.14 -45.80
C SER A 37 -43.39 0.29 -44.91
N THR A 38 -42.08 0.58 -44.88
CA THR A 38 -41.13 -0.13 -44.02
C THR A 38 -41.39 0.12 -42.53
N TRP A 39 -41.81 1.33 -42.14
CA TRP A 39 -42.25 1.60 -40.77
C TRP A 39 -43.41 0.68 -40.34
N LYS A 40 -44.49 0.60 -41.14
CA LYS A 40 -45.64 -0.24 -40.80
C LYS A 40 -45.29 -1.72 -40.69
N LEU A 41 -44.43 -2.22 -41.59
CA LEU A 41 -43.95 -3.60 -41.54
C LEU A 41 -43.05 -3.86 -40.33
N ASN A 42 -42.08 -2.97 -40.07
CA ASN A 42 -41.18 -3.09 -38.93
C ASN A 42 -41.94 -3.02 -37.60
N LYS A 43 -42.82 -2.03 -37.41
CA LYS A 43 -43.65 -1.89 -36.21
C LYS A 43 -44.43 -3.18 -35.91
N LYS A 44 -45.05 -3.78 -36.93
CA LYS A 44 -45.82 -5.02 -36.79
C LYS A 44 -44.94 -6.20 -36.35
N THR A 45 -43.75 -6.33 -36.91
CA THR A 45 -42.80 -7.41 -36.58
C THR A 45 -42.20 -7.20 -35.20
N LEU A 46 -41.67 -6.01 -34.91
CA LEU A 46 -41.01 -5.67 -33.65
C LEU A 46 -41.96 -5.79 -32.46
N LYS A 47 -43.24 -5.40 -32.63
CA LYS A 47 -44.29 -5.59 -31.61
C LYS A 47 -44.41 -7.04 -31.12
N GLN A 48 -44.22 -8.03 -31.98
CA GLN A 48 -44.29 -9.44 -31.55
C GLN A 48 -43.04 -9.87 -30.77
N ILE A 49 -41.89 -9.29 -31.11
CA ILE A 49 -40.60 -9.64 -30.51
C ILE A 49 -40.43 -8.98 -29.15
N LEU A 50 -40.76 -7.70 -29.02
CA LEU A 50 -40.63 -6.96 -27.76
C LEU A 50 -41.47 -7.60 -26.63
N LYS A 51 -42.61 -8.23 -26.97
CA LYS A 51 -43.40 -9.02 -26.02
C LYS A 51 -42.67 -10.19 -25.38
N THR A 52 -41.56 -10.65 -25.97
CA THR A 52 -40.75 -11.74 -25.41
C THR A 52 -39.82 -11.28 -24.28
N ILE A 53 -39.59 -9.97 -24.12
CA ILE A 53 -38.70 -9.42 -23.09
C ILE A 53 -39.11 -9.86 -21.68
N ILE A 54 -40.43 -9.96 -21.42
CA ILE A 54 -40.96 -10.36 -20.12
C ILE A 54 -40.48 -11.73 -19.64
N PHE A 55 -40.08 -12.64 -20.53
CA PHE A 55 -39.60 -13.98 -20.15
C PHE A 55 -38.29 -13.94 -19.36
N ASN A 56 -37.41 -12.98 -19.67
CA ASN A 56 -36.12 -12.83 -18.99
C ASN A 56 -36.12 -11.68 -17.98
N TYR A 57 -37.05 -10.73 -18.11
CA TYR A 57 -37.14 -9.53 -17.25
C TYR A 57 -38.44 -9.44 -16.44
N PRO A 58 -38.94 -10.52 -15.81
CA PRO A 58 -40.27 -10.52 -15.22
C PRO A 58 -40.38 -9.71 -13.92
N HIS A 59 -39.27 -9.16 -13.41
CA HIS A 59 -39.19 -8.35 -12.18
C HIS A 59 -38.82 -6.89 -12.48
N PHE A 60 -38.85 -6.48 -13.73
CA PHE A 60 -38.66 -5.10 -14.17
C PHE A 60 -39.97 -4.53 -14.73
N THR A 61 -39.99 -3.24 -15.03
CA THR A 61 -41.06 -2.60 -15.78
C THR A 61 -41.27 -3.26 -17.14
N GLU A 62 -42.45 -3.11 -17.74
CA GLU A 62 -42.72 -3.58 -19.09
C GLU A 62 -41.87 -2.75 -20.09
N HIS A 63 -41.13 -3.44 -20.97
CA HIS A 63 -40.36 -2.84 -22.07
C HIS A 63 -40.87 -3.41 -23.42
N ASP A 64 -42.19 -3.60 -23.53
CA ASP A 64 -42.84 -4.12 -24.74
C ASP A 64 -43.23 -2.98 -25.70
N ASP A 65 -44.12 -3.25 -26.66
CA ASP A 65 -44.55 -2.23 -27.62
C ASP A 65 -45.26 -1.03 -26.98
N ASN A 66 -45.85 -1.17 -25.79
CA ASN A 66 -46.45 -0.05 -25.09
C ASN A 66 -45.39 0.98 -24.66
N HIS A 67 -44.25 0.51 -24.13
CA HIS A 67 -43.15 1.39 -23.74
C HIS A 67 -42.62 2.19 -24.95
N SER A 68 -42.41 1.55 -26.10
CA SER A 68 -41.99 2.27 -27.31
C SER A 68 -43.02 3.32 -27.76
N ASN A 69 -44.32 3.04 -27.61
CA ASN A 69 -45.37 4.03 -27.92
C ASN A 69 -45.39 5.19 -26.91
N THR A 70 -45.12 4.93 -25.62
CA THR A 70 -44.99 5.97 -24.60
C THR A 70 -43.82 6.90 -24.90
N ILE A 71 -42.65 6.34 -25.27
CA ILE A 71 -41.49 7.15 -25.71
C ILE A 71 -41.88 8.05 -26.90
N ILE A 72 -42.53 7.49 -27.92
CA ILE A 72 -42.99 8.27 -29.08
C ILE A 72 -43.93 9.40 -28.64
N THR A 73 -44.88 9.09 -27.75
CA THR A 73 -45.83 10.07 -27.20
C THR A 73 -45.10 11.18 -26.43
N ASN A 74 -44.12 10.84 -25.60
CA ASN A 74 -43.32 11.81 -24.86
C ASN A 74 -42.53 12.73 -25.79
N ILE A 75 -41.93 12.18 -26.86
CA ILE A 75 -41.25 12.96 -27.90
C ILE A 75 -42.24 13.87 -28.62
N GLU A 76 -43.43 13.36 -28.95
CA GLU A 76 -44.50 14.15 -29.59
C GLU A 76 -44.97 15.30 -28.70
N MET A 77 -45.11 15.10 -27.39
CA MET A 77 -45.44 16.14 -26.42
C MET A 77 -44.31 17.18 -26.26
N LEU A 78 -43.05 16.72 -26.26
CA LEU A 78 -41.86 17.57 -26.16
C LEU A 78 -41.65 18.44 -27.42
N LEU A 79 -42.00 17.92 -28.59
CA LEU A 79 -41.92 18.67 -29.84
C LEU A 79 -43.17 19.55 -30.05
N GLY A 80 -44.36 19.01 -29.77
CA GLY A 80 -45.62 19.63 -30.16
C GLY A 80 -45.82 19.67 -31.68
N GLU A 81 -47.04 19.94 -32.11
CA GLU A 81 -47.42 19.84 -33.53
C GLU A 81 -46.59 20.73 -34.46
N GLU A 82 -46.26 21.94 -34.02
CA GLU A 82 -45.51 22.91 -34.83
C GLU A 82 -44.10 22.44 -35.13
N ARG A 83 -43.37 21.89 -34.14
CA ARG A 83 -42.02 21.35 -34.37
C ARG A 83 -42.08 20.06 -35.18
N ILE A 84 -43.05 19.17 -34.91
CA ILE A 84 -43.24 17.93 -35.69
C ILE A 84 -43.39 18.23 -37.18
N LYS A 85 -44.20 19.24 -37.56
CA LYS A 85 -44.42 19.61 -38.97
C LYS A 85 -43.16 20.09 -39.70
N THR A 86 -42.11 20.50 -38.97
CA THR A 86 -40.83 20.95 -39.54
C THR A 86 -39.85 19.82 -39.84
N LEU A 87 -40.11 18.60 -39.32
CA LEU A 87 -39.21 17.47 -39.50
C LEU A 87 -39.19 16.99 -40.96
N SER A 88 -38.06 16.40 -41.36
CA SER A 88 -37.97 15.67 -42.62
C SER A 88 -38.65 14.30 -42.51
N ALA A 89 -39.03 13.71 -43.65
CA ALA A 89 -39.56 12.35 -43.65
C ALA A 89 -38.57 11.35 -43.05
N THR A 90 -37.26 11.54 -43.29
CA THR A 90 -36.23 10.68 -42.72
C THR A 90 -36.05 10.89 -41.21
N ASP A 91 -36.07 12.13 -40.69
CA ASP A 91 -35.99 12.38 -39.24
C ASP A 91 -37.14 11.70 -38.50
N THR A 92 -38.36 11.87 -39.01
CA THR A 92 -39.56 11.25 -38.43
C THR A 92 -39.50 9.73 -38.46
N TRP A 93 -39.10 9.15 -39.60
CA TRP A 93 -38.92 7.70 -39.71
C TRP A 93 -37.84 7.18 -38.75
N MET A 94 -36.71 7.89 -38.62
CA MET A 94 -35.62 7.50 -37.71
C MET A 94 -36.06 7.52 -36.25
N ILE A 95 -36.79 8.54 -35.79
CA ILE A 95 -37.32 8.61 -34.41
C ILE A 95 -38.22 7.40 -34.13
N LEU A 96 -39.18 7.13 -35.03
CA LEU A 96 -40.11 6.01 -34.90
C LEU A 96 -39.38 4.66 -34.82
N GLN A 97 -38.42 4.42 -35.71
CA GLN A 97 -37.63 3.18 -35.71
C GLN A 97 -36.75 3.06 -34.46
N CYS A 98 -36.07 4.13 -34.06
CA CYS A 98 -35.19 4.12 -32.89
C CYS A 98 -35.99 3.84 -31.60
N ALA A 99 -37.20 4.39 -31.45
CA ALA A 99 -38.04 4.13 -30.29
C ALA A 99 -38.40 2.64 -30.13
N TYR A 100 -38.65 1.92 -31.21
CA TYR A 100 -38.93 0.48 -31.18
C TYR A 100 -37.68 -0.41 -31.10
N LEU A 101 -36.50 0.13 -31.41
CA LEU A 101 -35.27 -0.65 -31.51
C LEU A 101 -34.28 -0.39 -30.37
N HIS A 102 -34.38 0.70 -29.62
CA HIS A 102 -33.39 1.07 -28.60
C HIS A 102 -33.14 -0.06 -27.58
N ASP A 103 -34.21 -0.67 -27.10
CA ASP A 103 -34.21 -1.80 -26.17
C ASP A 103 -34.28 -3.19 -26.82
N PHE A 104 -34.11 -3.29 -28.14
CA PHE A 104 -34.19 -4.57 -28.83
C PHE A 104 -33.23 -5.63 -28.28
N GLY A 105 -32.07 -5.22 -27.76
CA GLY A 105 -31.11 -6.08 -27.08
C GLY A 105 -31.60 -6.72 -25.78
N MET A 106 -32.71 -6.26 -25.20
CA MET A 106 -33.40 -6.95 -24.10
C MET A 106 -34.18 -8.18 -24.58
N ALA A 107 -34.48 -8.30 -25.87
CA ALA A 107 -34.89 -9.57 -26.44
C ALA A 107 -33.64 -10.45 -26.60
N ILE A 108 -33.44 -11.39 -25.67
CA ILE A 108 -32.22 -12.20 -25.61
C ILE A 108 -32.44 -13.55 -26.31
N LEU A 109 -31.58 -13.86 -27.29
CA LEU A 109 -31.51 -15.19 -27.87
C LEU A 109 -30.88 -16.17 -26.86
N TYR A 110 -31.49 -17.33 -26.67
CA TYR A 110 -30.99 -18.34 -25.72
C TYR A 110 -29.54 -18.77 -26.02
N LYS A 111 -29.18 -18.89 -27.30
CA LYS A 111 -27.80 -19.17 -27.72
C LYS A 111 -26.79 -18.16 -27.15
N LYS A 112 -27.15 -16.88 -27.08
CA LYS A 112 -26.30 -15.83 -26.49
C LYS A 112 -26.15 -16.02 -24.98
N VAL A 113 -27.21 -16.46 -24.29
CA VAL A 113 -27.13 -16.84 -22.87
C VAL A 113 -26.13 -17.98 -22.68
N GLU A 114 -26.20 -19.03 -23.50
CA GLU A 114 -25.28 -20.17 -23.42
C GLU A 114 -23.82 -19.75 -23.64
N GLU A 115 -23.56 -18.92 -24.65
CA GLU A 115 -22.23 -18.38 -24.95
C GLU A 115 -21.67 -17.54 -23.77
N VAL A 116 -22.50 -16.64 -23.23
CA VAL A 116 -22.13 -15.78 -22.09
C VAL A 116 -21.89 -16.60 -20.83
N TRP A 117 -22.74 -17.58 -20.53
CA TRP A 117 -22.64 -18.38 -19.30
C TRP A 117 -21.34 -19.18 -19.21
N GLN A 118 -20.78 -19.55 -20.36
CA GLN A 118 -19.50 -20.24 -20.46
C GLN A 118 -18.29 -19.28 -20.45
N SER A 119 -18.53 -18.00 -20.71
CA SER A 119 -17.48 -16.99 -20.84
C SER A 119 -16.80 -16.68 -19.51
N GLN A 120 -15.51 -16.32 -19.58
CA GLN A 120 -14.78 -15.85 -18.40
C GLN A 120 -15.27 -14.47 -17.94
N GLU A 121 -15.70 -13.62 -18.88
CA GLU A 121 -16.23 -12.29 -18.57
C GLU A 121 -17.45 -12.36 -17.64
N PHE A 122 -18.35 -13.30 -17.88
CA PHE A 122 -19.51 -13.51 -17.03
C PHE A 122 -19.13 -14.03 -15.63
N LYS A 123 -18.17 -14.95 -15.54
CA LYS A 123 -17.67 -15.44 -14.24
C LYS A 123 -17.04 -14.32 -13.42
N ASP A 124 -16.22 -13.50 -14.05
CA ASP A 124 -15.58 -12.34 -13.41
C ASP A 124 -16.63 -11.32 -12.93
N TYR A 125 -17.68 -11.10 -13.73
CA TYR A 125 -18.82 -10.25 -13.37
C TYR A 125 -19.52 -10.73 -12.10
N ILE A 126 -19.82 -12.03 -12.01
CA ILE A 126 -20.49 -12.63 -10.85
C ILE A 126 -19.63 -12.53 -9.59
N GLU A 127 -18.33 -12.85 -9.69
CA GLU A 127 -17.40 -12.74 -8.56
C GLU A 127 -17.26 -11.30 -8.04
N GLU A 128 -17.23 -10.32 -8.94
CA GLU A 128 -17.21 -8.91 -8.55
C GLU A 128 -18.51 -8.50 -7.85
N LYS A 129 -19.67 -8.83 -8.44
CA LYS A 129 -21.00 -8.51 -7.90
C LYS A 129 -21.24 -9.14 -6.53
N LYS A 130 -20.73 -10.34 -6.26
CA LYS A 130 -20.79 -10.99 -4.94
C LYS A 130 -20.22 -10.13 -3.81
N SER A 131 -19.29 -9.22 -4.09
CA SER A 131 -18.62 -8.42 -3.06
C SER A 131 -19.48 -7.29 -2.50
N TYR A 132 -20.53 -6.84 -3.21
CA TYR A 132 -21.37 -5.71 -2.80
C TYR A 132 -22.87 -5.90 -3.03
N ASP A 133 -23.31 -6.83 -3.89
CA ASP A 133 -24.72 -7.15 -4.12
C ASP A 133 -25.09 -8.45 -3.39
N LEU A 134 -25.71 -8.31 -2.23
CA LEU A 134 -26.10 -9.45 -1.39
C LEU A 134 -27.05 -10.42 -2.11
N VAL A 135 -27.84 -9.97 -3.07
CA VAL A 135 -28.86 -10.82 -3.68
C VAL A 135 -28.34 -11.58 -4.89
N ILE A 136 -27.46 -10.96 -5.68
CA ILE A 136 -26.67 -11.71 -6.66
C ILE A 136 -25.74 -12.70 -5.95
N LYS A 137 -25.18 -12.31 -4.80
CA LYS A 137 -24.36 -13.20 -3.97
C LYS A 137 -25.13 -14.46 -3.55
N GLU A 138 -26.31 -14.28 -2.95
CA GLU A 138 -27.17 -15.39 -2.55
C GLU A 138 -27.52 -16.30 -3.75
N ALA A 139 -27.92 -15.70 -4.88
CA ALA A 139 -28.28 -16.43 -6.09
C ALA A 139 -27.11 -17.28 -6.63
N ALA A 140 -25.92 -16.68 -6.73
CA ALA A 140 -24.73 -17.33 -7.26
C ALA A 140 -24.21 -18.43 -6.33
N GLU A 141 -24.09 -18.15 -5.03
CA GLU A 141 -23.67 -19.15 -4.03
C GLU A 141 -24.66 -20.31 -3.96
N TYR A 142 -25.96 -20.07 -4.12
CA TYR A 142 -26.94 -21.15 -4.17
C TYR A 142 -26.72 -22.06 -5.38
N ILE A 143 -26.50 -21.50 -6.57
CA ILE A 143 -26.26 -22.26 -7.81
C ILE A 143 -24.95 -23.05 -7.70
N GLU A 144 -23.88 -22.46 -7.19
CA GLU A 144 -22.57 -23.09 -7.04
C GLU A 144 -22.59 -24.25 -6.05
N ASN A 145 -23.24 -24.07 -4.91
CA ASN A 145 -23.34 -25.10 -3.88
C ASN A 145 -24.35 -26.21 -4.21
N MET A 146 -25.13 -26.06 -5.30
CA MET A 146 -26.16 -27.04 -5.67
C MET A 146 -25.56 -28.42 -5.98
N GLY A 147 -24.38 -28.47 -6.60
CA GLY A 147 -23.69 -29.74 -6.88
C GLY A 147 -23.36 -30.54 -5.63
N ILE A 148 -23.01 -29.86 -4.53
CA ILE A 148 -22.72 -30.48 -3.23
C ILE A 148 -24.01 -30.91 -2.54
N LYS A 149 -25.05 -30.06 -2.56
CA LYS A 149 -26.35 -30.37 -1.94
C LYS A 149 -27.03 -31.61 -2.56
N LEU A 150 -26.96 -31.74 -3.89
CA LEU A 150 -27.48 -32.91 -4.60
C LEU A 150 -26.72 -34.20 -4.26
N GLN A 151 -25.39 -34.12 -4.06
CA GLN A 151 -24.58 -35.27 -3.65
C GLN A 151 -24.88 -35.72 -2.22
N ASN A 152 -25.15 -34.77 -1.32
CA ASN A 152 -25.41 -35.04 0.09
C ASN A 152 -26.86 -35.47 0.40
N LYS A 153 -27.75 -35.55 -0.61
CA LYS A 153 -29.19 -35.83 -0.44
C LYS A 153 -29.90 -34.88 0.53
N GLU A 154 -29.35 -33.69 0.73
CA GLU A 154 -29.98 -32.60 1.50
C GLU A 154 -30.93 -31.84 0.58
N GLU A 155 -32.01 -32.51 0.16
CA GLU A 155 -32.92 -31.97 -0.85
C GLU A 155 -34.04 -31.14 -0.22
N GLU A 156 -34.03 -29.84 -0.49
CA GLU A 156 -35.22 -29.01 -0.39
C GLU A 156 -36.08 -29.26 -1.64
N VAL A 157 -37.31 -29.77 -1.50
CA VAL A 157 -38.20 -30.17 -2.62
C VAL A 157 -38.38 -29.07 -3.68
N ILE A 158 -38.27 -27.81 -3.30
CA ILE A 158 -38.50 -26.64 -4.17
C ILE A 158 -37.24 -26.13 -4.89
N TRP A 159 -36.10 -26.82 -4.81
CA TRP A 159 -34.85 -26.37 -5.41
C TRP A 159 -34.93 -26.04 -6.92
N PRO A 160 -35.70 -26.74 -7.78
CA PRO A 160 -35.75 -26.39 -9.20
C PRO A 160 -36.37 -25.01 -9.43
N LEU A 161 -37.32 -24.63 -8.59
CA LEU A 161 -37.97 -23.31 -8.63
C LEU A 161 -36.97 -22.22 -8.22
N LYS A 162 -36.15 -22.47 -7.19
CA LYS A 162 -35.09 -21.55 -6.77
C LYS A 162 -34.02 -21.38 -7.84
N ILE A 163 -33.57 -22.46 -8.48
CA ILE A 163 -32.61 -22.39 -9.59
C ILE A 163 -33.18 -21.57 -10.75
N LYS A 164 -34.40 -21.86 -11.20
CA LYS A 164 -35.05 -21.07 -12.26
C LYS A 164 -35.06 -19.58 -11.90
N LYS A 165 -35.51 -19.24 -10.68
CA LYS A 165 -35.56 -17.87 -10.18
C LYS A 165 -34.19 -17.18 -10.20
N TYR A 166 -33.18 -17.82 -9.62
CA TYR A 166 -31.84 -17.26 -9.49
C TYR A 166 -31.13 -17.11 -10.84
N VAL A 167 -31.28 -18.08 -11.73
CA VAL A 167 -30.75 -18.00 -13.09
C VAL A 167 -31.41 -16.84 -13.85
N THR A 168 -32.74 -16.73 -13.84
CA THR A 168 -33.44 -15.61 -14.49
C THR A 168 -32.97 -14.26 -13.93
N ARG A 169 -32.79 -14.13 -12.61
CA ARG A 169 -32.31 -12.89 -11.98
C ARG A 169 -30.91 -12.50 -12.43
N ILE A 170 -30.01 -13.48 -12.48
CA ILE A 170 -28.63 -13.26 -12.92
C ILE A 170 -28.58 -12.86 -14.41
N ILE A 171 -29.34 -13.55 -15.26
CA ILE A 171 -29.44 -13.24 -16.69
C ILE A 171 -29.96 -11.80 -16.86
N ALA A 172 -31.04 -11.45 -16.19
CA ALA A 172 -31.65 -10.13 -16.29
C ALA A 172 -30.66 -9.03 -15.90
N ASP A 173 -30.01 -9.15 -14.74
CA ASP A 173 -29.03 -8.16 -14.24
C ASP A 173 -27.86 -7.99 -15.22
N TYR A 174 -27.26 -9.10 -15.68
CA TYR A 174 -26.13 -9.05 -16.60
C TYR A 174 -26.51 -8.43 -17.95
N PHE A 175 -27.53 -8.98 -18.62
CA PHE A 175 -27.90 -8.56 -19.98
C PHE A 175 -28.53 -7.16 -20.00
N ARG A 176 -29.17 -6.70 -18.90
CA ARG A 176 -29.63 -5.30 -18.79
C ARG A 176 -28.47 -4.32 -18.88
N THR A 177 -27.29 -4.62 -18.33
CA THR A 177 -26.14 -3.71 -18.47
C THR A 177 -25.57 -3.66 -19.90
N LYS A 178 -25.97 -4.61 -20.75
CA LYS A 178 -25.43 -4.83 -22.10
C LYS A 178 -26.46 -4.64 -23.22
N HIS A 179 -27.71 -4.33 -22.92
CA HIS A 179 -28.78 -4.31 -23.92
C HIS A 179 -28.50 -3.34 -25.07
N ALA A 180 -27.99 -2.13 -24.82
CA ALA A 180 -27.66 -1.19 -25.88
C ALA A 180 -26.51 -1.66 -26.79
N GLU A 181 -25.50 -2.34 -26.24
CA GLU A 181 -24.43 -2.99 -27.01
C GLU A 181 -24.99 -4.12 -27.88
N LEU A 182 -25.89 -4.94 -27.31
CA LEU A 182 -26.55 -6.05 -28.01
C LEU A 182 -27.49 -5.56 -29.11
N THR A 183 -28.25 -4.49 -28.87
CA THR A 183 -29.06 -3.82 -29.89
C THR A 183 -28.19 -3.45 -31.10
N LYS A 184 -27.03 -2.83 -30.83
CA LYS A 184 -26.07 -2.46 -31.88
C LYS A 184 -25.50 -3.67 -32.62
N GLU A 185 -25.16 -4.73 -31.89
CA GLU A 185 -24.69 -6.00 -32.46
C GLU A 185 -25.73 -6.60 -33.42
N TYR A 186 -26.97 -6.78 -32.95
CA TYR A 186 -28.07 -7.33 -33.73
C TYR A 186 -28.36 -6.51 -35.00
N LEU A 187 -28.35 -5.19 -34.90
CA LEU A 187 -28.61 -4.30 -36.05
C LEU A 187 -27.44 -4.25 -37.04
N ASN A 188 -26.19 -4.35 -36.60
CA ASN A 188 -25.01 -4.36 -37.49
C ASN A 188 -24.88 -5.65 -38.30
N ILE A 189 -25.34 -6.77 -37.75
CA ILE A 189 -25.42 -8.06 -38.46
C ILE A 189 -26.73 -8.15 -39.27
N LEU A 190 -27.49 -7.04 -39.35
CA LEU A 190 -28.76 -6.88 -40.09
C LEU A 190 -29.75 -8.01 -39.81
N ILE A 191 -29.87 -8.38 -38.54
CA ILE A 191 -30.84 -9.32 -37.98
C ILE A 191 -30.91 -10.68 -38.73
N ASN A 192 -29.75 -11.17 -39.18
CA ASN A 192 -29.62 -12.53 -39.68
C ASN A 192 -29.93 -13.59 -38.60
N GLU A 193 -29.61 -13.31 -37.33
CA GLU A 193 -29.83 -14.27 -36.23
C GLU A 193 -31.30 -14.42 -35.82
N TRP A 194 -32.12 -13.37 -35.97
CA TRP A 194 -33.56 -13.47 -35.76
C TRP A 194 -34.35 -13.74 -37.05
N ASN A 195 -33.66 -13.84 -38.19
CA ASN A 195 -34.26 -14.01 -39.51
C ASN A 195 -35.27 -12.89 -39.86
N ILE A 196 -34.88 -11.64 -39.65
CA ILE A 196 -35.70 -10.44 -39.93
C ILE A 196 -34.95 -9.53 -40.89
N ASP A 197 -35.65 -9.01 -41.88
CA ASP A 197 -35.14 -7.98 -42.77
C ASP A 197 -35.85 -6.64 -42.48
N LEU A 198 -35.17 -5.73 -41.80
CA LEU A 198 -35.67 -4.37 -41.54
C LEU A 198 -35.57 -3.45 -42.76
N SER A 199 -34.79 -3.82 -43.77
CA SER A 199 -34.64 -3.08 -45.02
C SER A 199 -35.72 -3.41 -46.05
N HIS A 200 -36.40 -4.56 -45.89
CA HIS A 200 -37.40 -5.12 -46.80
C HIS A 200 -36.91 -5.19 -48.26
N ASN A 201 -35.88 -5.99 -48.53
CA ASN A 201 -35.22 -6.12 -49.84
C ASN A 201 -34.56 -4.81 -50.32
N ASN A 202 -33.82 -4.13 -49.43
CA ASN A 202 -33.13 -2.87 -49.71
C ASN A 202 -34.06 -1.70 -50.10
N LEU A 203 -35.35 -1.74 -49.73
CA LEU A 203 -36.21 -0.55 -49.79
C LEU A 203 -35.61 0.58 -48.95
N ILE A 204 -34.95 0.25 -47.83
CA ILE A 204 -34.17 1.19 -47.02
C ILE A 204 -32.67 0.94 -47.16
N LYS A 205 -31.89 2.02 -47.31
CA LYS A 205 -30.43 1.96 -47.40
C LYS A 205 -29.83 1.47 -46.09
N THR A 206 -28.91 0.49 -46.17
CA THR A 206 -28.19 -0.09 -45.01
C THR A 206 -27.53 0.96 -44.11
N ARG A 207 -27.07 2.09 -44.67
CA ARG A 207 -26.45 3.16 -43.86
C ARG A 207 -27.40 3.76 -42.81
N LEU A 208 -28.71 3.83 -43.10
CA LEU A 208 -29.70 4.33 -42.14
C LEU A 208 -29.90 3.34 -40.99
N LEU A 209 -29.90 2.03 -41.28
CA LEU A 209 -29.94 0.98 -40.26
C LEU A 209 -28.69 1.02 -39.36
N LYS A 210 -27.50 1.27 -39.92
CA LYS A 210 -26.28 1.50 -39.13
C LYS A 210 -26.38 2.74 -38.24
N SER A 211 -27.00 3.82 -38.73
CA SER A 211 -27.26 5.00 -37.92
C SER A 211 -28.24 4.71 -36.78
N ILE A 212 -29.30 3.93 -37.01
CA ILE A 212 -30.19 3.45 -35.93
C ILE A 212 -29.39 2.66 -34.90
N ALA A 213 -28.55 1.71 -35.34
CA ALA A 213 -27.71 0.93 -34.44
C ALA A 213 -26.81 1.80 -33.54
N GLN A 214 -26.25 2.87 -34.10
CA GLN A 214 -25.40 3.79 -33.35
C GLN A 214 -26.21 4.68 -32.39
N ILE A 215 -27.37 5.19 -32.82
CA ILE A 215 -28.25 6.01 -31.99
C ILE A 215 -28.81 5.17 -30.82
N SER A 216 -29.32 3.97 -31.12
CA SER A 216 -29.78 3.02 -30.12
C SER A 216 -28.67 2.55 -29.17
N PHE A 217 -27.39 2.58 -29.56
CA PHE A 217 -26.30 2.32 -28.62
C PHE A 217 -26.10 3.48 -27.63
N ILE A 218 -26.18 4.71 -28.14
CA ILE A 218 -25.85 5.93 -27.39
C ILE A 218 -26.89 6.26 -26.30
N HIS A 219 -28.10 5.70 -26.35
CA HIS A 219 -29.14 6.04 -25.36
C HIS A 219 -28.76 5.69 -23.90
N THR A 220 -27.81 4.77 -23.69
CA THR A 220 -27.27 4.42 -22.36
C THR A 220 -25.90 5.02 -22.06
N GLN A 221 -25.33 5.81 -22.97
CA GLN A 221 -24.00 6.36 -22.85
C GLN A 221 -24.02 7.76 -22.21
N ASN A 222 -22.85 8.34 -21.94
CA ASN A 222 -22.76 9.73 -21.49
C ASN A 222 -23.10 10.69 -22.64
N PHE A 223 -23.56 11.91 -22.29
CA PHE A 223 -23.94 12.94 -23.25
C PHE A 223 -22.83 13.26 -24.28
N ASP A 224 -21.56 13.23 -23.89
CA ASP A 224 -20.42 13.45 -24.78
C ASP A 224 -20.40 12.52 -26.01
N GLU A 225 -20.96 11.30 -25.90
CA GLU A 225 -21.07 10.38 -27.04
C GLU A 225 -22.11 10.85 -28.07
N VAL A 226 -23.17 11.57 -27.65
CA VAL A 226 -24.13 12.21 -28.56
C VAL A 226 -23.39 13.19 -29.45
N MET A 227 -22.47 13.98 -28.89
CA MET A 227 -21.73 15.01 -29.62
C MET A 227 -20.76 14.44 -30.67
N LYS A 228 -20.41 13.14 -30.58
CA LYS A 228 -19.60 12.45 -31.60
C LYS A 228 -20.40 12.02 -32.82
N LEU A 229 -21.73 12.01 -32.76
CA LEU A 229 -22.58 11.78 -33.93
C LEU A 229 -22.46 12.94 -34.92
N ASP A 230 -22.81 12.68 -36.17
CA ASP A 230 -22.94 13.75 -37.17
C ASP A 230 -24.07 14.69 -36.78
N PHE A 231 -23.86 15.99 -36.93
CA PHE A 231 -24.90 17.00 -36.72
C PHE A 231 -26.03 16.86 -37.75
N GLU A 232 -25.68 16.67 -39.02
CA GLU A 232 -26.58 16.57 -40.17
C GLU A 232 -25.99 15.59 -41.19
N SER A 233 -26.84 14.78 -41.83
CA SER A 233 -26.43 13.81 -42.85
C SER A 233 -27.51 13.62 -43.91
N ASN A 234 -27.14 13.08 -45.08
CA ASN A 234 -28.10 12.86 -46.18
C ASN A 234 -29.19 11.87 -45.77
N GLY A 235 -30.45 12.24 -45.96
CA GLY A 235 -31.63 11.42 -45.67
C GLY A 235 -31.88 10.33 -46.70
N PHE A 236 -33.07 9.73 -46.68
CA PHE A 236 -33.42 8.62 -47.57
C PHE A 236 -33.29 9.00 -49.05
N ARG A 237 -33.80 10.18 -49.43
CA ARG A 237 -33.78 10.74 -50.79
C ARG A 237 -33.08 12.10 -50.80
N SER A 238 -33.78 13.17 -51.18
CA SER A 238 -33.30 14.55 -51.28
C SER A 238 -33.49 15.36 -50.00
N ASP A 239 -33.77 14.69 -48.88
CA ASP A 239 -33.86 15.29 -47.56
C ASP A 239 -32.59 15.04 -46.73
N TYR A 240 -32.57 15.59 -45.52
CA TYR A 240 -31.52 15.39 -44.52
C TYR A 240 -32.11 14.77 -43.26
N PHE A 241 -31.25 14.21 -42.42
CA PHE A 241 -31.61 13.79 -41.07
C PHE A 241 -30.52 14.20 -40.08
N HIS A 242 -30.88 14.25 -38.80
CA HIS A 242 -30.07 14.86 -37.74
C HIS A 242 -29.77 13.84 -36.63
N PRO A 243 -28.70 13.04 -36.74
CA PRO A 243 -28.39 11.97 -35.78
C PRO A 243 -28.34 12.41 -34.32
N ARG A 244 -27.70 13.57 -34.04
CA ARG A 244 -27.64 14.14 -32.68
C ARG A 244 -29.02 14.43 -32.12
N PHE A 245 -29.86 15.10 -32.91
CA PHE A 245 -31.25 15.40 -32.55
C PHE A 245 -32.05 14.14 -32.27
N ILE A 246 -31.96 13.13 -33.16
CA ILE A 246 -32.72 11.88 -33.00
C ILE A 246 -32.26 11.13 -31.73
N ALA A 247 -30.95 11.08 -31.47
CA ALA A 247 -30.41 10.48 -30.24
C ALA A 247 -30.92 11.21 -28.99
N GLU A 248 -30.93 12.53 -29.01
CA GLU A 248 -31.43 13.35 -27.91
C GLU A 248 -32.93 13.14 -27.69
N MET A 249 -33.74 13.12 -28.75
CA MET A 249 -35.18 12.86 -28.63
C MET A 249 -35.46 11.47 -28.07
N LEU A 250 -34.70 10.46 -28.49
CA LEU A 250 -34.81 9.12 -27.93
C LEU A 250 -34.49 9.10 -26.42
N ARG A 251 -33.37 9.71 -26.02
CA ARG A 251 -32.92 9.78 -24.61
C ARG A 251 -33.93 10.52 -23.74
N MET A 252 -34.38 11.70 -24.20
CA MET A 252 -35.42 12.48 -23.53
C MET A 252 -36.74 11.72 -23.45
N GLY A 253 -37.15 11.05 -24.53
CA GLY A 253 -38.39 10.28 -24.58
C GLY A 253 -38.41 9.12 -23.58
N ASP A 254 -37.30 8.39 -23.46
CA ASP A 254 -37.13 7.30 -22.48
C ASP A 254 -37.06 7.82 -21.03
N LEU A 255 -36.25 8.85 -20.77
CA LEU A 255 -36.18 9.47 -19.44
C LEU A 255 -37.52 10.07 -18.98
N LEU A 256 -38.34 10.56 -19.92
CA LEU A 256 -39.67 11.11 -19.66
C LEU A 256 -40.76 10.06 -19.49
N ASP A 257 -40.46 8.76 -19.64
CA ASP A 257 -41.39 7.68 -19.33
C ASP A 257 -41.51 7.49 -17.80
N LEU A 258 -42.01 8.56 -17.17
CA LEU A 258 -42.09 8.80 -15.74
C LEU A 258 -43.38 8.29 -15.11
N ASP A 259 -44.39 7.97 -15.93
CA ASP A 259 -45.77 7.74 -15.49
C ASP A 259 -45.91 6.45 -14.66
N ASN A 260 -47.01 6.36 -13.90
CA ASN A 260 -47.36 5.17 -13.13
C ASN A 260 -47.92 4.06 -14.04
N GLY A 261 -48.01 2.83 -13.53
CA GLY A 261 -48.58 1.70 -14.29
C GLY A 261 -47.63 1.04 -15.29
N ARG A 262 -46.32 1.35 -15.27
CA ARG A 262 -45.27 0.65 -16.05
C ARG A 262 -45.00 -0.78 -15.61
N TYR A 263 -45.61 -1.23 -14.51
CA TYR A 263 -45.45 -2.58 -14.01
C TYR A 263 -46.78 -3.31 -14.03
N ASN A 264 -46.76 -4.54 -14.51
CA ASN A 264 -47.93 -5.39 -14.54
C ASN A 264 -48.09 -6.12 -13.21
N ASP A 265 -49.03 -5.66 -12.39
CA ASP A 265 -49.27 -6.21 -11.05
C ASP A 265 -49.57 -7.72 -11.06
N TYR A 266 -50.10 -8.26 -12.16
CA TYR A 266 -50.33 -9.70 -12.30
C TYR A 266 -49.04 -10.48 -12.45
N VAL A 267 -47.99 -9.90 -13.04
CA VAL A 267 -46.66 -10.53 -13.16
C VAL A 267 -46.07 -10.80 -11.78
N LYS A 268 -46.28 -9.90 -10.80
CA LYS A 268 -45.85 -10.14 -9.39
C LYS A 268 -46.41 -11.46 -8.85
N ASN A 269 -47.68 -11.75 -9.13
CA ASN A 269 -48.35 -12.97 -8.67
C ASN A 269 -47.83 -14.24 -9.37
N VAL A 270 -47.29 -14.12 -10.60
CA VAL A 270 -46.80 -15.26 -11.40
C VAL A 270 -45.33 -15.57 -11.09
N VAL A 271 -44.53 -14.56 -10.74
CA VAL A 271 -43.08 -14.68 -10.51
C VAL A 271 -42.75 -15.10 -9.06
N GLY A 272 -43.69 -14.89 -8.14
CA GLY A 272 -43.64 -15.33 -6.75
C GLY A 272 -42.99 -14.31 -5.80
N ASP A 273 -41.81 -13.80 -6.14
CA ASP A 273 -41.08 -12.83 -5.32
C ASP A 273 -40.27 -11.87 -6.21
N ILE A 274 -40.19 -10.59 -5.82
CA ILE A 274 -39.53 -9.52 -6.57
C ILE A 274 -38.37 -8.99 -5.74
N PRO A 275 -37.18 -8.75 -6.34
CA PRO A 275 -36.08 -8.04 -5.68
C PRO A 275 -36.54 -6.76 -4.97
N LYS A 276 -36.04 -6.52 -3.74
CA LYS A 276 -36.26 -5.25 -3.03
C LYS A 276 -35.93 -4.03 -3.90
N SER A 277 -34.84 -4.08 -4.67
CA SER A 277 -34.45 -3.03 -5.62
C SER A 277 -35.49 -2.82 -6.72
N SER A 278 -36.08 -3.89 -7.25
CA SER A 278 -37.19 -3.81 -8.20
C SER A 278 -38.46 -3.23 -7.56
N GLU A 279 -38.77 -3.56 -6.30
CA GLU A 279 -39.88 -2.93 -5.58
C GLU A 279 -39.70 -1.42 -5.43
N VAL A 280 -38.49 -0.98 -5.08
CA VAL A 280 -38.14 0.44 -5.02
C VAL A 280 -38.28 1.10 -6.40
N HIS A 281 -37.84 0.42 -7.47
CA HIS A 281 -38.01 0.89 -8.83
C HIS A 281 -39.47 0.98 -9.28
N ILE A 282 -40.35 0.07 -8.84
CA ILE A 282 -41.78 0.14 -9.14
C ILE A 282 -42.40 1.31 -8.36
N GLU A 283 -42.09 1.42 -7.07
CA GLU A 283 -42.67 2.43 -6.19
C GLU A 283 -42.23 3.86 -6.53
N LYS A 284 -41.05 4.07 -7.18
CA LYS A 284 -40.68 5.40 -7.70
C LYS A 284 -41.54 5.86 -8.88
N HIS A 285 -42.11 4.95 -9.68
CA HIS A 285 -43.06 5.32 -10.73
C HIS A 285 -44.41 5.62 -10.09
N ASN A 286 -44.83 4.78 -9.14
CA ASN A 286 -46.07 4.96 -8.38
C ASN A 286 -46.06 6.23 -7.50
N SER A 287 -44.89 6.78 -7.17
CA SER A 287 -44.77 8.02 -6.39
C SER A 287 -45.05 9.28 -7.22
N VAL A 288 -44.95 9.22 -8.55
CA VAL A 288 -45.23 10.36 -9.42
C VAL A 288 -46.71 10.71 -9.36
N SER A 289 -46.99 11.91 -8.85
CA SER A 289 -48.34 12.43 -8.63
C SER A 289 -48.77 13.47 -9.66
N GLN A 290 -47.81 14.09 -10.36
CA GLN A 290 -48.06 15.02 -11.47
C GLN A 290 -46.94 14.91 -12.50
N LEU A 291 -47.31 14.81 -13.77
CA LEU A 291 -46.39 14.85 -14.92
C LEU A 291 -46.97 15.76 -16.00
N LEU A 292 -46.21 16.78 -16.40
CA LEU A 292 -46.54 17.68 -17.50
C LEU A 292 -45.36 17.77 -18.45
N ILE A 293 -45.57 17.43 -19.72
CA ILE A 293 -44.58 17.53 -20.79
C ILE A 293 -45.12 18.49 -21.85
N MET A 294 -44.41 19.58 -22.08
CA MET A 294 -44.73 20.58 -23.10
C MET A 294 -43.43 21.06 -23.77
N PRO A 295 -43.51 21.64 -24.98
CA PRO A 295 -42.33 22.09 -25.71
C PRO A 295 -41.43 23.10 -24.97
N GLN A 296 -42.02 23.88 -24.06
CA GLN A 296 -41.33 24.90 -23.26
C GLN A 296 -41.15 24.54 -21.77
N LEU A 297 -41.81 23.49 -21.27
CA LEU A 297 -41.88 23.18 -19.85
C LEU A 297 -42.04 21.68 -19.62
N ILE A 298 -41.20 21.13 -18.75
CA ILE A 298 -41.38 19.82 -18.13
C ILE A 298 -41.57 20.06 -16.63
N GLU A 299 -42.69 19.65 -16.07
CA GLU A 299 -42.98 19.73 -14.64
C GLU A 299 -43.33 18.36 -14.08
N VAL A 300 -42.62 17.95 -13.02
CA VAL A 300 -42.82 16.64 -12.38
C VAL A 300 -42.94 16.79 -10.88
N LYS A 301 -43.95 16.14 -10.29
CA LYS A 301 -44.11 16.01 -8.84
C LYS A 301 -44.20 14.55 -8.43
N ALA A 302 -43.52 14.20 -7.35
CA ALA A 302 -43.60 12.87 -6.76
C ALA A 302 -43.73 12.94 -5.24
N ASP A 303 -44.58 12.09 -4.65
CA ASP A 303 -44.72 11.92 -3.19
C ASP A 303 -44.29 10.50 -2.79
N CYS A 304 -43.14 10.43 -2.14
CA CYS A 304 -42.45 9.18 -1.84
C CYS A 304 -42.82 8.65 -0.46
N LYS A 305 -43.12 7.35 -0.40
CA LYS A 305 -43.61 6.67 0.81
C LYS A 305 -42.48 6.33 1.80
N ASP A 306 -41.28 6.06 1.29
CA ASP A 306 -40.10 5.70 2.08
C ASP A 306 -38.82 6.35 1.53
N LYS A 307 -37.73 6.21 2.29
CA LYS A 307 -36.46 6.88 2.02
C LYS A 307 -35.72 6.30 0.82
N GLU A 308 -35.86 5.00 0.55
CA GLU A 308 -35.20 4.35 -0.58
C GLU A 308 -35.88 4.79 -1.88
N VAL A 309 -37.21 4.78 -1.92
CA VAL A 309 -38.00 5.28 -3.05
C VAL A 309 -37.75 6.76 -3.30
N TYR A 310 -37.69 7.58 -2.25
CA TYR A 310 -37.34 9.00 -2.36
C TYR A 310 -35.97 9.20 -3.00
N LYS A 311 -34.96 8.44 -2.56
CA LYS A 311 -33.59 8.53 -3.09
C LYS A 311 -33.53 8.15 -4.57
N GLU A 312 -34.16 7.05 -4.96
CA GLU A 312 -34.20 6.59 -6.35
C GLU A 312 -34.98 7.56 -7.26
N THR A 313 -36.11 8.10 -6.79
CA THR A 313 -36.89 9.13 -7.52
C THR A 313 -36.06 10.39 -7.74
N ARG A 314 -35.34 10.84 -6.71
CA ARG A 314 -34.46 12.01 -6.80
C ARG A 314 -33.28 11.80 -7.74
N ASN A 315 -32.62 10.63 -7.69
CA ASN A 315 -31.54 10.29 -8.62
C ASN A 315 -32.01 10.38 -10.07
N TRP A 316 -33.19 9.82 -10.34
CA TRP A 316 -33.79 9.85 -11.67
C TRP A 316 -34.14 11.27 -12.14
N PHE A 317 -34.70 12.11 -11.26
CA PHE A 317 -34.94 13.52 -11.60
C PHE A 317 -33.66 14.34 -11.73
N ASN A 318 -32.55 13.93 -11.09
CA ASN A 318 -31.26 14.56 -11.34
C ASN A 318 -30.72 14.18 -12.72
N TRP A 319 -30.85 12.92 -13.15
CA TRP A 319 -30.49 12.51 -14.51
C TRP A 319 -31.26 13.30 -15.56
N LEU A 320 -32.58 13.44 -15.39
CA LEU A 320 -33.40 14.27 -16.29
C LEU A 320 -32.99 15.75 -16.25
N GLU A 321 -32.63 16.28 -15.08
CA GLU A 321 -32.13 17.66 -14.95
C GLU A 321 -30.81 17.86 -15.68
N ASP A 322 -29.87 16.92 -15.54
CA ASP A 322 -28.56 16.97 -16.16
C ASP A 322 -28.68 16.83 -17.68
N GLU A 323 -29.51 15.92 -18.18
CA GLU A 323 -29.79 15.77 -19.62
C GLU A 323 -30.36 17.08 -20.21
N ILE A 324 -31.34 17.70 -19.55
CA ILE A 324 -31.93 18.97 -20.00
C ILE A 324 -30.90 20.11 -19.95
N LYS A 325 -30.01 20.14 -18.95
CA LYS A 325 -28.92 21.12 -18.88
C LYS A 325 -27.95 20.95 -20.05
N ASP A 326 -27.53 19.73 -20.33
CA ASP A 326 -26.61 19.43 -21.42
C ASP A 326 -27.23 19.76 -22.79
N LEU A 327 -28.50 19.40 -23.00
CA LEU A 327 -29.29 19.82 -24.16
C LEU A 327 -29.38 21.35 -24.27
N THR A 328 -29.61 22.05 -23.17
CA THR A 328 -29.70 23.52 -23.15
C THR A 328 -28.38 24.17 -23.53
N LEU A 329 -27.26 23.69 -22.96
CA LEU A 329 -25.92 24.19 -23.24
C LEU A 329 -25.49 23.94 -24.70
N ASN A 330 -25.95 22.83 -25.29
CA ASN A 330 -25.56 22.39 -26.63
C ASN A 330 -26.68 22.55 -27.69
N TRP A 331 -27.76 23.27 -27.38
CA TRP A 331 -28.99 23.34 -28.18
C TRP A 331 -28.73 23.55 -29.67
N THR A 332 -27.90 24.53 -30.02
CA THR A 332 -27.59 24.90 -31.42
C THR A 332 -26.74 23.87 -32.17
N ASN A 333 -26.06 22.97 -31.44
CA ASN A 333 -25.22 21.90 -31.99
C ASN A 333 -25.94 20.54 -32.03
N ILE A 334 -27.22 20.50 -31.65
CA ILE A 334 -28.06 19.29 -31.61
C ILE A 334 -29.31 19.48 -32.48
N ILE A 335 -30.03 20.59 -32.31
CA ILE A 335 -31.34 20.82 -32.91
C ILE A 335 -31.25 21.22 -34.40
N PRO A 336 -32.15 20.72 -35.28
CA PRO A 336 -32.21 21.13 -36.68
C PRO A 336 -32.41 22.65 -36.83
N LYS A 337 -31.72 23.27 -37.78
CA LYS A 337 -31.74 24.74 -37.96
C LYS A 337 -33.13 25.34 -38.21
N ASN A 338 -34.03 24.54 -38.77
CA ASN A 338 -35.40 24.93 -39.11
C ASN A 338 -36.40 24.71 -37.96
N LEU A 339 -35.98 24.14 -36.84
CA LEU A 339 -36.85 23.82 -35.71
C LEU A 339 -36.90 25.01 -34.71
N PRO A 340 -38.08 25.60 -34.46
CA PRO A 340 -38.18 26.83 -33.69
C PRO A 340 -38.16 26.62 -32.16
N GLY A 341 -37.68 27.64 -31.44
CA GLY A 341 -37.76 27.74 -29.97
C GLY A 341 -36.48 27.33 -29.24
N TYR A 342 -36.64 26.95 -27.97
CA TYR A 342 -35.55 26.62 -27.05
C TYR A 342 -35.87 25.35 -26.24
N ALA A 343 -34.89 24.85 -25.50
CA ALA A 343 -35.02 23.69 -24.61
C ALA A 343 -36.10 23.90 -23.55
N PRO A 344 -36.84 22.86 -23.14
CA PRO A 344 -37.86 23.01 -22.11
C PRO A 344 -37.22 23.41 -20.77
N LYS A 345 -37.90 24.25 -20.00
CA LYS A 345 -37.56 24.48 -18.60
C LYS A 345 -37.95 23.24 -17.78
N PHE A 346 -37.08 22.78 -16.89
CA PHE A 346 -37.41 21.69 -15.97
C PHE A 346 -37.80 22.23 -14.58
N ILE A 347 -38.93 21.76 -14.04
CA ILE A 347 -39.39 22.02 -12.68
C ILE A 347 -39.68 20.68 -12.00
N LYS A 348 -39.06 20.44 -10.84
CA LYS A 348 -39.30 19.23 -10.05
C LYS A 348 -39.68 19.57 -8.61
N SER A 349 -40.58 18.78 -8.04
CA SER A 349 -40.92 18.81 -6.61
C SER A 349 -41.03 17.40 -6.08
N ILE A 350 -40.28 17.07 -5.02
CA ILE A 350 -40.33 15.75 -4.39
C ILE A 350 -40.79 15.93 -2.95
N TYR A 351 -41.83 15.21 -2.58
CA TYR A 351 -42.40 15.16 -1.24
C TYR A 351 -42.01 13.83 -0.58
N TYR A 352 -41.85 13.86 0.74
CA TYR A 352 -41.69 12.66 1.54
C TYR A 352 -42.85 12.56 2.52
N LYS A 353 -43.76 11.62 2.28
CA LYS A 353 -44.99 11.43 3.07
C LYS A 353 -45.80 12.74 3.21
N GLY A 354 -45.93 13.47 2.11
CA GLY A 354 -46.68 14.73 2.06
C GLY A 354 -45.93 15.98 2.53
N ASP A 355 -44.76 15.85 3.16
CA ASP A 355 -43.93 17.00 3.52
C ASP A 355 -43.01 17.38 2.35
N GLU A 356 -43.03 18.65 1.97
CA GLU A 356 -42.13 19.19 0.95
C GLU A 356 -40.69 19.14 1.46
N ASP A 357 -39.76 18.68 0.62
CA ASP A 357 -38.36 18.57 0.99
C ASP A 357 -37.77 19.93 1.38
N PHE A 358 -37.45 20.09 2.66
CA PHE A 358 -36.68 21.22 3.16
C PHE A 358 -35.21 21.08 2.69
N ASN A 359 -34.88 21.73 1.56
CA ASN A 359 -33.51 22.05 1.15
C ASN A 359 -32.48 20.90 1.26
N ASN A 360 -32.68 19.78 0.55
CA ASN A 360 -31.62 18.81 0.27
C ASN A 360 -30.98 18.10 1.50
N LEU A 361 -31.65 18.08 2.67
CA LEU A 361 -31.04 17.60 3.93
C LEU A 361 -30.95 16.07 4.06
N VAL A 362 -31.68 15.30 3.25
CA VAL A 362 -31.77 13.82 3.37
C VAL A 362 -30.55 13.10 2.79
N ASP A 363 -29.75 13.76 1.95
CA ASP A 363 -28.52 13.19 1.33
C ASP A 363 -27.23 13.81 1.90
N LEU A 364 -27.29 14.34 3.13
CA LEU A 364 -26.09 14.71 3.87
C LEU A 364 -25.24 13.45 4.08
N ARG A 365 -24.16 13.34 3.31
CA ARG A 365 -23.11 12.36 3.49
C ARG A 365 -21.91 13.04 4.13
N PHE A 366 -21.17 12.30 4.95
CA PHE A 366 -19.85 12.75 5.33
C PHE A 366 -19.00 12.85 4.06
N GLN A 367 -18.72 14.09 3.65
CA GLN A 367 -17.77 14.39 2.60
C GLN A 367 -16.43 14.74 3.26
N ILE A 368 -15.38 14.05 2.84
CA ILE A 368 -14.02 14.51 3.11
C ILE A 368 -13.60 15.34 1.90
N SER A 369 -13.07 16.55 2.13
CA SER A 369 -12.46 17.30 1.03
C SER A 369 -11.28 16.50 0.51
N GLN A 370 -11.07 16.53 -0.82
CA GLN A 370 -9.91 15.85 -1.40
C GLN A 370 -8.61 16.32 -0.75
N GLU A 371 -8.47 17.62 -0.51
CA GLU A 371 -7.33 18.21 0.21
C GLU A 371 -7.05 17.51 1.54
N LYS A 372 -8.07 17.36 2.41
CA LYS A 372 -7.91 16.65 3.70
C LYS A 372 -7.59 15.16 3.54
N ALA A 373 -8.10 14.52 2.48
CA ALA A 373 -7.78 13.12 2.20
C ALA A 373 -6.30 12.97 1.78
N PHE A 374 -5.79 13.90 0.95
CA PHE A 374 -4.40 13.93 0.56
C PHE A 374 -3.48 14.36 1.71
N ASP A 375 -3.89 15.25 2.62
CA ASP A 375 -3.11 15.55 3.84
C ASP A 375 -2.86 14.30 4.69
N VAL A 376 -3.84 13.38 4.75
CA VAL A 376 -3.68 12.11 5.47
C VAL A 376 -2.77 11.14 4.71
N ILE A 377 -2.85 11.10 3.37
CA ILE A 377 -2.13 10.15 2.51
C ILE A 377 -0.68 10.59 2.25
N GLU A 378 -0.47 11.87 1.92
CA GLU A 378 0.82 12.51 1.66
C GLU A 378 1.52 12.96 2.96
N GLY A 379 0.82 12.98 4.10
CA GLY A 379 1.36 13.35 5.41
C GLY A 379 1.68 12.17 6.33
N SER A 380 2.02 12.45 7.59
CA SER A 380 2.37 11.45 8.62
C SER A 380 1.18 10.65 9.17
N GLY A 381 0.01 10.70 8.51
CA GLY A 381 -1.21 10.03 8.97
C GLY A 381 -1.22 8.52 8.72
N ILE A 382 -0.63 8.07 7.60
CA ILE A 382 -0.52 6.65 7.23
C ILE A 382 0.86 6.07 7.59
N TYR A 383 1.91 6.89 7.50
CA TYR A 383 3.30 6.44 7.60
C TYR A 383 4.01 7.03 8.81
N GLU A 384 4.72 6.18 9.55
CA GLU A 384 5.49 6.57 10.75
C GLU A 384 6.93 7.03 10.42
N ASP A 385 7.51 6.56 9.31
CA ASP A 385 8.82 6.95 8.77
C ASP A 385 8.64 7.54 7.36
N GLU A 386 9.20 8.72 7.11
CA GLU A 386 9.13 9.40 5.82
C GLU A 386 9.92 8.63 4.74
N PHE A 387 10.97 7.88 5.12
CA PHE A 387 11.77 7.06 4.19
C PHE A 387 11.02 5.85 3.62
N VAL A 388 9.74 5.68 3.97
CA VAL A 388 8.85 4.66 3.40
C VAL A 388 8.72 4.75 1.87
N PHE A 389 8.97 5.92 1.27
CA PHE A 389 8.97 6.05 -0.19
C PHE A 389 9.96 5.07 -0.84
N MET A 390 11.12 4.79 -0.22
CA MET A 390 12.06 3.77 -0.71
C MET A 390 11.36 2.42 -0.88
N ARG A 391 10.61 1.98 0.13
CA ARG A 391 9.86 0.73 0.10
C ARG A 391 8.81 0.73 -1.01
N GLU A 392 7.99 1.77 -1.13
CA GLU A 392 6.90 1.84 -2.11
C GLU A 392 7.43 1.88 -3.55
N PHE A 393 8.50 2.64 -3.81
CA PHE A 393 9.08 2.75 -5.15
C PHE A 393 9.86 1.49 -5.54
N ILE A 394 10.58 0.84 -4.61
CA ILE A 394 11.18 -0.48 -4.85
C ILE A 394 10.09 -1.53 -5.12
N GLN A 395 8.98 -1.52 -4.36
CA GLN A 395 7.84 -2.42 -4.62
C GLN A 395 7.23 -2.19 -6.01
N ASN A 396 7.03 -0.93 -6.42
CA ASN A 396 6.52 -0.60 -7.75
C ASN A 396 7.47 -1.10 -8.86
N ALA A 397 8.78 -0.90 -8.69
CA ALA A 397 9.80 -1.41 -9.59
C ALA A 397 9.76 -2.94 -9.68
N LEU A 398 9.62 -3.64 -8.54
CA LEU A 398 9.49 -5.09 -8.48
C LEU A 398 8.22 -5.59 -9.18
N ASP A 399 7.09 -4.93 -8.96
CA ASP A 399 5.81 -5.34 -9.54
C ASP A 399 5.81 -5.20 -11.06
N ALA A 400 6.29 -4.07 -11.59
CA ALA A 400 6.48 -3.88 -13.02
C ALA A 400 7.44 -4.93 -13.61
N THR A 401 8.49 -5.26 -12.86
CA THR A 401 9.49 -6.24 -13.26
C THR A 401 8.95 -7.67 -13.27
N LYS A 402 8.17 -8.07 -12.26
CA LYS A 402 7.53 -9.40 -12.19
C LYS A 402 6.58 -9.64 -13.35
N ILE A 403 5.79 -8.63 -13.73
CA ILE A 403 4.89 -8.71 -14.88
C ILE A 403 5.71 -8.89 -16.17
N GLN A 404 6.80 -8.12 -16.33
CA GLN A 404 7.64 -8.24 -17.52
C GLN A 404 8.35 -9.60 -17.59
N LEU A 405 8.89 -10.10 -16.47
CA LEU A 405 9.47 -11.44 -16.38
C LEU A 405 8.44 -12.51 -16.78
N TRP A 406 7.19 -12.39 -16.31
CA TRP A 406 6.12 -13.33 -16.68
C TRP A 406 5.82 -13.32 -18.18
N ARG A 407 5.72 -12.14 -18.80
CA ARG A 407 5.54 -12.00 -20.26
C ARG A 407 6.65 -12.72 -21.02
N ASP A 408 7.89 -12.52 -20.59
CA ASP A 408 9.05 -13.10 -21.23
C ASP A 408 9.06 -14.64 -21.05
N ILE A 409 8.68 -15.16 -19.87
CA ILE A 409 8.46 -16.61 -19.64
C ILE A 409 7.35 -17.18 -20.54
N LYS A 410 6.21 -16.49 -20.66
CA LYS A 410 5.09 -16.92 -21.50
C LYS A 410 5.45 -16.90 -22.99
N SER A 411 6.27 -15.94 -23.42
CA SER A 411 6.75 -15.84 -24.81
C SER A 411 7.64 -17.02 -25.23
N GLY A 412 8.20 -17.76 -24.28
CA GLY A 412 9.09 -18.90 -24.51
C GLY A 412 10.57 -18.54 -24.60
N ILE A 413 10.94 -17.26 -24.46
CA ILE A 413 12.34 -16.80 -24.58
C ILE A 413 13.28 -17.47 -23.57
N TYR A 414 12.74 -17.87 -22.41
CA TYR A 414 13.50 -18.52 -21.33
C TYR A 414 13.24 -20.02 -21.18
N ASP A 415 12.50 -20.66 -22.10
CA ASP A 415 12.20 -22.10 -22.00
C ASP A 415 13.45 -22.99 -21.80
N PRO A 416 14.63 -22.70 -22.41
CA PRO A 416 15.85 -23.47 -22.15
C PRO A 416 16.43 -23.33 -20.72
N TRP A 417 16.04 -22.29 -19.97
CA TRP A 417 16.51 -21.99 -18.61
C TRP A 417 15.45 -22.29 -17.53
N ILE A 418 14.33 -22.88 -17.92
CA ILE A 418 13.25 -23.32 -17.02
C ILE A 418 13.29 -24.86 -16.91
N LYS A 419 13.05 -25.39 -15.71
CA LYS A 419 12.96 -26.83 -15.48
C LYS A 419 11.87 -27.47 -16.35
N LYS A 420 12.24 -28.52 -17.11
CA LYS A 420 11.35 -29.18 -18.08
C LYS A 420 10.21 -29.95 -17.40
N GLY A 421 9.05 -29.99 -18.07
CA GLY A 421 7.90 -30.80 -17.65
C GLY A 421 7.03 -30.17 -16.56
N ILE A 422 7.29 -28.91 -16.18
CA ILE A 422 6.51 -28.16 -15.20
C ILE A 422 5.55 -27.22 -15.93
N ASP A 423 4.29 -27.19 -15.48
CA ASP A 423 3.31 -26.18 -15.92
C ASP A 423 3.81 -24.79 -15.52
N LYS A 424 3.91 -23.87 -16.50
CA LYS A 424 4.40 -22.49 -16.30
C LYS A 424 3.62 -21.76 -15.20
N ASN A 425 2.33 -22.06 -15.03
CA ASN A 425 1.49 -21.43 -14.00
C ASN A 425 1.76 -21.97 -12.58
N LYS A 426 2.55 -23.05 -12.44
CA LYS A 426 2.92 -23.70 -11.17
C LYS A 426 4.43 -23.66 -10.88
N LEU A 427 5.18 -22.83 -11.60
CA LEU A 427 6.62 -22.67 -11.36
C LEU A 427 6.88 -22.16 -9.94
N ASN A 428 7.92 -22.69 -9.30
CA ASN A 428 8.54 -22.11 -8.11
C ASN A 428 9.71 -21.20 -8.52
N PRO A 429 10.17 -20.29 -7.65
CA PRO A 429 11.30 -19.42 -7.95
C PRO A 429 12.57 -20.17 -8.38
N PHE A 430 12.84 -21.32 -7.76
CA PHE A 430 14.01 -22.17 -8.02
C PHE A 430 13.86 -23.10 -9.25
N ASP A 431 12.70 -23.09 -9.92
CA ASP A 431 12.54 -23.77 -11.22
C ASP A 431 13.09 -22.93 -12.40
N ILE A 432 13.47 -21.67 -12.13
CA ILE A 432 14.03 -20.71 -13.08
C ILE A 432 15.50 -20.47 -12.70
N LYS A 433 16.43 -20.60 -13.65
CA LYS A 433 17.85 -20.32 -13.39
C LYS A 433 18.08 -18.89 -12.91
N GLN A 434 18.97 -18.74 -11.93
CA GLN A 434 19.28 -17.46 -11.28
C GLN A 434 19.71 -16.35 -12.25
N GLU A 435 20.44 -16.72 -13.32
CA GLU A 435 20.89 -15.81 -14.37
C GLU A 435 19.76 -15.01 -15.02
N ILE A 436 18.55 -15.59 -15.09
CA ILE A 436 17.39 -14.92 -15.68
C ILE A 436 16.97 -13.72 -14.84
N TYR A 437 16.98 -13.84 -13.51
CA TYR A 437 16.62 -12.73 -12.63
C TYR A 437 17.59 -11.55 -12.76
N ARG A 438 18.88 -11.81 -13.03
CA ARG A 438 19.90 -10.76 -13.24
C ARG A 438 19.60 -9.87 -14.45
N ASN A 439 18.86 -10.36 -15.45
CA ASN A 439 18.43 -9.53 -16.58
C ASN A 439 17.48 -8.39 -16.16
N TYR A 440 16.84 -8.54 -15.00
CA TYR A 440 15.81 -7.66 -14.47
C TYR A 440 16.24 -6.89 -13.22
N GLU A 441 17.55 -6.83 -12.95
CA GLU A 441 18.11 -6.09 -11.81
C GLU A 441 17.52 -4.68 -11.70
N ILE A 442 17.08 -4.34 -10.49
CA ILE A 442 16.66 -2.99 -10.08
C ILE A 442 17.88 -2.27 -9.53
N LYS A 443 18.13 -1.04 -10.00
CA LYS A 443 19.27 -0.23 -9.58
C LYS A 443 18.81 0.97 -8.80
N ILE A 444 19.48 1.23 -7.68
CA ILE A 444 19.29 2.42 -6.86
C ILE A 444 20.58 3.23 -6.95
N GLU A 445 20.52 4.47 -7.40
CA GLU A 445 21.68 5.37 -7.45
C GLU A 445 21.45 6.52 -6.46
N VAL A 446 22.42 6.79 -5.60
CA VAL A 446 22.39 7.90 -4.65
C VAL A 446 23.42 8.93 -5.08
N VAL A 447 22.94 10.10 -5.50
CA VAL A 447 23.77 11.17 -6.09
C VAL A 447 23.73 12.39 -5.19
N LYS A 448 24.89 12.84 -4.70
CA LYS A 448 25.02 14.08 -3.93
C LYS A 448 24.87 15.28 -4.88
N LYS A 449 23.90 16.17 -4.61
CA LYS A 449 23.67 17.37 -5.43
C LYS A 449 24.44 18.58 -4.89
N PHE A 450 24.20 18.91 -3.63
CA PHE A 450 24.84 19.99 -2.87
C PHE A 450 24.62 19.71 -1.37
N ASP A 451 25.10 20.59 -0.49
CA ASP A 451 25.15 20.37 0.97
C ASP A 451 23.84 19.76 1.54
N LYS A 452 23.95 18.58 2.17
CA LYS A 452 22.84 17.77 2.74
C LYS A 452 21.71 17.37 1.79
N CYS A 453 21.88 17.55 0.48
CA CYS A 453 20.89 17.22 -0.54
C CYS A 453 21.35 16.06 -1.43
N PHE A 454 20.56 14.99 -1.47
CA PHE A 454 20.82 13.80 -2.29
C PHE A 454 19.64 13.53 -3.22
N GLU A 455 19.93 13.12 -4.45
CA GLU A 455 18.95 12.55 -5.37
C GLU A 455 19.04 11.03 -5.30
N VAL A 456 17.90 10.38 -5.08
CA VAL A 456 17.76 8.93 -5.17
C VAL A 456 17.07 8.57 -6.47
N ILE A 457 17.76 7.77 -7.28
CA ILE A 457 17.27 7.31 -8.58
C ILE A 457 16.99 5.82 -8.52
N ILE A 458 15.74 5.41 -8.70
CA ILE A 458 15.33 3.99 -8.69
C ILE A 458 14.96 3.58 -10.11
N LYS A 459 15.74 2.66 -10.69
CA LYS A 459 15.64 2.22 -12.09
C LYS A 459 15.22 0.77 -12.18
N ASP A 460 14.15 0.50 -12.92
CA ASP A 460 13.66 -0.84 -13.24
C ASP A 460 13.73 -1.15 -14.74
N LYS A 461 13.71 -2.43 -15.08
CA LYS A 461 13.63 -2.94 -16.47
C LYS A 461 12.28 -3.61 -16.75
N GLY A 462 11.25 -3.20 -16.01
CA GLY A 462 9.89 -3.72 -16.05
C GLY A 462 9.10 -3.25 -17.25
N THR A 463 7.78 -3.11 -17.12
CA THR A 463 6.88 -2.86 -18.25
C THR A 463 6.93 -1.43 -18.81
N GLY A 464 7.45 -0.47 -18.03
CA GLY A 464 7.22 0.97 -18.26
C GLY A 464 5.78 1.39 -17.90
N ILE A 465 5.52 2.70 -17.99
CA ILE A 465 4.24 3.33 -17.64
C ILE A 465 3.51 3.78 -18.91
N SER A 466 2.40 3.10 -19.23
CA SER A 466 1.54 3.45 -20.38
C SER A 466 0.65 4.67 -20.09
N LEU A 467 0.10 5.32 -21.12
CA LEU A 467 -0.88 6.40 -20.97
C LEU A 467 -2.12 5.95 -20.18
N ASP A 468 -2.60 4.72 -20.42
CA ASP A 468 -3.72 4.16 -19.65
C ASP A 468 -3.33 3.90 -18.19
N THR A 469 -2.08 3.51 -17.94
CA THR A 469 -1.55 3.41 -16.57
C THR A 469 -1.49 4.79 -15.91
N LEU A 470 -1.06 5.84 -16.60
CA LEU A 470 -1.05 7.21 -16.08
C LEU A 470 -2.44 7.71 -15.72
N LYS A 471 -3.43 7.49 -16.61
CA LYS A 471 -4.85 7.80 -16.30
C LYS A 471 -5.30 7.09 -15.04
N SER A 472 -5.01 5.80 -14.90
CA SER A 472 -5.35 5.06 -13.68
C SER A 472 -4.61 5.54 -12.44
N MET A 473 -3.36 5.99 -12.57
CA MET A 473 -2.58 6.54 -11.46
C MET A 473 -3.11 7.89 -10.98
N SER A 474 -3.80 8.65 -11.84
CA SER A 474 -4.50 9.89 -11.45
C SER A 474 -5.73 9.62 -10.57
N GLU A 475 -6.30 8.42 -10.63
CA GLU A 475 -7.43 7.98 -9.82
C GLU A 475 -6.94 7.29 -8.53
N VAL A 476 -6.53 8.09 -7.54
CA VAL A 476 -5.96 7.60 -6.28
C VAL A 476 -6.92 6.64 -5.56
N GLY A 477 -6.39 5.50 -5.08
CA GLY A 477 -7.16 4.47 -4.37
C GLY A 477 -7.75 3.37 -5.25
N LYS A 478 -7.77 3.54 -6.59
CA LYS A 478 -8.09 2.46 -7.53
C LYS A 478 -6.83 1.66 -7.88
N SER A 479 -6.93 0.34 -7.91
CA SER A 479 -5.80 -0.55 -8.21
C SER A 479 -5.80 -0.96 -9.68
N TYR A 480 -4.64 -1.29 -10.26
CA TYR A 480 -4.56 -1.90 -11.59
C TYR A 480 -5.38 -3.19 -11.73
N LYS A 481 -5.79 -3.81 -10.61
CA LYS A 481 -6.67 -4.99 -10.57
C LYS A 481 -8.07 -4.75 -11.18
N GLU A 482 -8.45 -3.49 -11.42
CA GLU A 482 -9.71 -3.12 -12.08
C GLU A 482 -9.61 -3.17 -13.62
N ARG A 483 -8.40 -3.36 -14.19
CA ARG A 483 -8.20 -3.49 -15.64
C ARG A 483 -8.32 -4.96 -16.07
N LYS A 484 -9.38 -5.31 -16.80
CA LYS A 484 -9.67 -6.69 -17.27
C LYS A 484 -8.45 -7.42 -17.87
N ASN A 485 -7.68 -6.76 -18.73
CA ASN A 485 -6.52 -7.38 -19.41
C ASN A 485 -5.36 -7.71 -18.45
N ILE A 486 -4.98 -6.76 -17.58
CA ILE A 486 -3.90 -6.97 -16.59
C ILE A 486 -4.36 -7.94 -15.50
N LYS A 487 -5.62 -7.88 -15.08
CA LYS A 487 -6.21 -8.82 -14.12
C LYS A 487 -6.11 -10.26 -14.63
N ARG A 488 -6.46 -10.49 -15.90
CA ARG A 488 -6.33 -11.81 -16.54
C ARG A 488 -4.88 -12.28 -16.58
N GLU A 489 -3.96 -11.43 -17.00
CA GLU A 489 -2.52 -11.74 -17.03
C GLU A 489 -2.00 -12.12 -15.63
N ILE A 490 -2.37 -11.36 -14.60
CA ILE A 490 -1.97 -11.61 -13.21
C ILE A 490 -2.61 -12.89 -12.65
N ASN A 491 -3.83 -13.23 -13.04
CA ASN A 491 -4.49 -14.45 -12.62
C ASN A 491 -3.79 -15.71 -13.15
N GLU A 492 -3.14 -15.62 -14.31
CA GLU A 492 -2.35 -16.71 -14.87
C GLU A 492 -0.95 -16.87 -14.24
N MET A 493 -0.44 -15.84 -13.55
CA MET A 493 0.87 -15.88 -12.91
C MET A 493 0.88 -16.86 -11.71
N PRO A 494 2.00 -17.60 -11.49
CA PRO A 494 2.23 -18.31 -10.23
C PRO A 494 2.07 -17.37 -9.04
N SER A 495 1.49 -17.84 -7.93
CA SER A 495 1.13 -16.98 -6.79
C SER A 495 2.30 -16.16 -6.26
N TRP A 496 3.51 -16.72 -6.25
CA TRP A 496 4.70 -16.00 -5.78
C TRP A 496 5.14 -14.85 -6.68
N LEU A 497 4.87 -14.96 -7.99
CA LEU A 497 5.25 -13.97 -9.00
C LEU A 497 4.22 -12.84 -9.08
N LYS A 498 3.01 -13.03 -8.53
CA LYS A 498 1.97 -12.00 -8.56
C LYS A 498 2.45 -10.69 -7.90
N PRO A 499 2.18 -9.53 -8.50
CA PRO A 499 2.55 -8.23 -7.93
C PRO A 499 1.86 -7.93 -6.59
N THR A 500 2.40 -6.98 -5.83
CA THR A 500 1.96 -6.54 -4.49
C THR A 500 0.97 -5.39 -4.50
N GLY A 501 0.69 -4.78 -5.67
CA GLY A 501 -0.25 -3.68 -5.78
C GLY A 501 -1.69 -4.04 -5.37
N GLY A 502 -2.10 -3.52 -4.21
CA GLY A 502 -3.44 -3.67 -3.66
C GLY A 502 -4.18 -2.34 -3.48
N PHE A 503 -3.49 -1.30 -3.01
CA PHE A 503 -4.14 -0.12 -2.42
C PHE A 503 -4.08 1.16 -3.29
N GLY A 504 -3.19 1.24 -4.28
CA GLY A 504 -3.16 2.38 -5.23
C GLY A 504 -2.71 3.73 -4.64
N ILE A 505 -1.98 3.73 -3.51
CA ILE A 505 -1.52 4.96 -2.82
C ILE A 505 0.01 5.12 -2.74
N GLY A 506 0.78 4.10 -3.14
CA GLY A 506 2.22 4.03 -2.84
C GLY A 506 3.06 5.16 -3.45
N ILE A 507 2.68 5.66 -4.63
CA ILE A 507 3.43 6.75 -5.29
C ILE A 507 3.35 8.07 -4.53
N GLN A 508 2.28 8.29 -3.75
CA GLN A 508 2.08 9.50 -2.95
C GLN A 508 3.12 9.64 -1.84
N SER A 509 3.75 8.54 -1.42
CA SER A 509 4.84 8.57 -0.43
C SER A 509 6.05 9.39 -0.90
N GLY A 510 6.24 9.61 -2.21
CA GLY A 510 7.28 10.51 -2.72
C GLY A 510 7.10 11.95 -2.24
N PHE A 511 5.85 12.36 -1.99
CA PHE A 511 5.52 13.70 -1.49
C PHE A 511 5.87 13.95 -0.02
N LEU A 512 6.26 12.89 0.72
CA LEU A 512 6.85 13.03 2.05
C LEU A 512 8.27 13.62 2.00
N MET A 513 8.95 13.47 0.86
CA MET A 513 10.31 13.98 0.66
C MET A 513 10.33 15.34 -0.02
N ASN A 514 9.54 15.50 -1.09
CA ASN A 514 9.54 16.71 -1.90
C ASN A 514 8.14 16.93 -2.51
N GLU A 515 7.70 18.17 -2.66
CA GLU A 515 6.41 18.51 -3.26
C GLU A 515 6.32 18.16 -4.75
N GLN A 516 7.46 17.87 -5.39
CA GLN A 516 7.53 17.44 -6.78
C GLN A 516 8.64 16.41 -6.95
N PHE A 517 8.41 15.43 -7.82
CA PHE A 517 9.45 14.48 -8.27
C PHE A 517 9.20 14.07 -9.73
N LYS A 518 10.20 13.42 -10.34
CA LYS A 518 10.18 13.09 -11.76
C LYS A 518 10.30 11.59 -12.00
N ALA A 519 9.82 11.15 -13.16
CA ALA A 519 10.10 9.83 -13.69
C ALA A 519 10.38 9.87 -15.19
N TYR A 520 11.27 9.00 -15.66
CA TYR A 520 11.41 8.67 -17.07
C TYR A 520 10.88 7.27 -17.31
N SER A 521 10.14 7.05 -18.39
CA SER A 521 9.58 5.73 -18.68
C SER A 521 9.60 5.41 -20.16
N LYS A 522 9.82 4.13 -20.49
CA LYS A 522 9.77 3.64 -21.87
C LYS A 522 9.12 2.26 -21.94
N LEU A 523 8.05 2.19 -22.74
CA LEU A 523 7.44 0.92 -23.13
C LEU A 523 8.24 0.25 -24.24
N ASN A 524 8.22 -1.07 -24.28
CA ASN A 524 8.80 -1.83 -25.39
C ASN A 524 8.20 -1.49 -26.76
N SER A 525 6.96 -1.01 -26.79
CA SER A 525 6.24 -0.63 -28.02
C SER A 525 6.44 0.83 -28.44
N MET A 526 7.20 1.62 -27.68
CA MET A 526 7.40 3.05 -27.93
C MET A 526 8.81 3.34 -28.43
N ASP A 527 8.92 4.23 -29.41
CA ASP A 527 10.21 4.64 -29.98
C ASP A 527 10.93 5.63 -29.06
N SER A 528 10.21 6.57 -28.44
CA SER A 528 10.73 7.60 -27.54
C SER A 528 10.44 7.32 -26.06
N THR A 529 11.30 7.86 -25.20
CA THR A 529 11.09 7.91 -23.75
C THR A 529 10.17 9.07 -23.40
N ILE A 530 9.35 8.93 -22.37
CA ILE A 530 8.54 10.01 -21.80
C ILE A 530 9.14 10.50 -20.48
N GLU A 531 9.11 11.80 -20.24
CA GLU A 531 9.30 12.40 -18.92
C GLU A 531 7.93 12.62 -18.28
N ILE A 532 7.82 12.29 -17.01
CA ILE A 532 6.61 12.42 -16.21
C ILE A 532 6.97 13.23 -14.97
N VAL A 533 6.27 14.34 -14.74
CA VAL A 533 6.45 15.18 -13.56
C VAL A 533 5.22 15.02 -12.66
N PHE A 534 5.45 14.63 -11.41
CA PHE A 534 4.41 14.44 -10.40
C PHE A 534 4.46 15.59 -9.40
N GLU A 535 3.34 16.27 -9.20
CA GLU A 535 3.19 17.35 -8.22
C GLU A 535 2.26 16.92 -7.08
N SER A 536 2.59 17.31 -5.86
CA SER A 536 1.76 17.10 -4.66
C SER A 536 0.47 17.91 -4.77
N ARG A 537 -0.60 17.48 -4.09
CA ARG A 537 -1.83 18.29 -4.02
C ARG A 537 -1.65 19.63 -3.30
N LYS A 538 -0.57 19.83 -2.56
CA LYS A 538 -0.16 21.15 -2.05
C LYS A 538 0.15 22.16 -3.17
N LYS A 539 0.45 21.65 -4.38
CA LYS A 539 0.67 22.39 -5.64
C LYS A 539 -0.28 21.93 -6.74
N ASP A 540 -1.58 21.90 -6.44
CA ASP A 540 -2.68 21.52 -7.36
C ASP A 540 -2.70 20.04 -7.81
N GLY A 541 -1.58 19.31 -7.73
CA GLY A 541 -1.52 17.87 -7.92
C GLY A 541 -1.54 17.38 -9.37
N TYR A 542 -0.93 18.14 -10.29
CA TYR A 542 -0.87 17.75 -11.69
C TYR A 542 0.13 16.63 -11.96
N ILE A 543 -0.19 15.81 -12.98
CA ILE A 543 0.74 14.88 -13.62
C ILE A 543 0.98 15.40 -15.03
N GLN A 544 2.21 15.82 -15.32
CA GLN A 544 2.59 16.37 -16.62
C GLN A 544 3.41 15.33 -17.38
N VAL A 545 3.16 15.19 -18.68
CA VAL A 545 3.83 14.19 -19.53
C VAL A 545 4.37 14.86 -20.78
N THR A 546 5.66 14.68 -21.03
CA THR A 546 6.37 15.25 -22.19
C THR A 546 7.24 14.18 -22.85
N ASN A 547 7.55 14.36 -24.13
CA ASN A 547 8.56 13.54 -24.79
C ASN A 547 9.95 13.93 -24.26
N SER A 548 10.83 12.95 -24.07
CA SER A 548 12.17 13.16 -23.55
C SER A 548 13.23 12.54 -24.45
N GLU A 549 14.38 13.21 -24.54
CA GLU A 549 15.59 12.68 -25.19
C GLU A 549 16.35 11.69 -24.29
N HIS A 550 15.90 11.47 -23.05
CA HIS A 550 16.51 10.52 -22.14
C HIS A 550 16.53 9.12 -22.75
N ILE A 551 17.73 8.53 -22.87
CA ILE A 551 17.90 7.22 -23.50
C ILE A 551 17.58 6.13 -22.50
N MET A 552 16.52 5.37 -22.77
CA MET A 552 16.16 4.16 -22.04
C MET A 552 15.91 3.02 -23.02
N LYS A 553 16.15 1.78 -22.59
CA LYS A 553 15.78 0.59 -23.37
C LYS A 553 14.34 0.17 -23.08
N ARG A 554 13.99 0.10 -21.80
CA ARG A 554 12.67 -0.31 -21.28
C ARG A 554 12.62 -0.04 -19.78
N GLY A 555 11.44 0.23 -19.24
CA GLY A 555 11.19 0.30 -17.80
C GLY A 555 10.92 1.72 -17.33
N THR A 556 11.17 1.98 -16.04
CA THR A 556 10.97 3.30 -15.43
C THR A 556 12.16 3.68 -14.55
N GLU A 557 12.48 4.97 -14.50
CA GLU A 557 13.46 5.56 -13.62
C GLU A 557 12.78 6.67 -12.81
N PHE A 558 12.71 6.55 -11.49
CA PHE A 558 12.16 7.58 -10.60
C PHE A 558 13.28 8.39 -9.96
N HIS A 559 13.14 9.71 -9.95
CA HIS A 559 14.11 10.67 -9.44
C HIS A 559 13.49 11.45 -8.28
N ILE A 560 13.96 11.19 -7.06
CA ILE A 560 13.46 11.83 -5.84
C ILE A 560 14.60 12.56 -5.14
N GLU A 561 14.45 13.87 -4.95
CA GLU A 561 15.38 14.69 -4.18
C GLU A 561 15.03 14.65 -2.68
N ILE A 562 16.04 14.50 -1.84
CA ILE A 562 15.92 14.36 -0.39
C ILE A 562 16.82 15.39 0.27
N ASN A 563 16.22 16.20 1.13
CA ASN A 563 16.92 17.15 1.99
C ASN A 563 16.32 17.05 3.40
N LYS A 564 16.98 16.31 4.29
CA LYS A 564 16.52 16.07 5.67
C LYS A 564 17.68 16.13 6.66
N GLU A 565 17.47 16.87 7.74
CA GLU A 565 18.49 17.06 8.79
C GLU A 565 18.40 16.03 9.92
N THR A 566 17.22 15.45 10.17
CA THR A 566 16.99 14.51 11.28
C THR A 566 16.22 13.29 10.83
N PHE A 567 16.60 12.12 11.36
CA PHE A 567 15.96 10.84 11.05
C PHE A 567 16.29 9.79 12.12
N LYS A 568 15.50 8.72 12.17
CA LYS A 568 15.76 7.53 12.99
C LYS A 568 16.66 6.54 12.24
N TYR A 569 17.50 5.80 12.95
CA TYR A 569 18.37 4.77 12.37
C TYR A 569 18.48 3.55 13.31
N ASN A 570 18.79 2.39 12.72
CA ASN A 570 18.88 1.12 13.43
C ASN A 570 20.30 0.86 13.96
N TYR A 571 20.41 0.29 15.16
CA TYR A 571 21.69 -0.12 15.74
C TYR A 571 22.33 -1.24 14.90
N GLY A 572 23.62 -1.12 14.56
CA GLY A 572 24.34 -2.06 13.71
C GLY A 572 24.22 -1.83 12.19
N GLY A 573 23.37 -0.89 11.76
CA GLY A 573 23.29 -0.43 10.37
C GLY A 573 24.52 0.36 9.91
N TYR A 574 24.55 0.74 8.64
CA TYR A 574 25.62 1.55 8.04
C TYR A 574 25.72 2.93 8.67
N VAL A 575 24.60 3.57 9.02
CA VAL A 575 24.64 4.83 9.80
C VAL A 575 25.39 4.61 11.10
N SER A 576 25.04 3.55 11.84
CA SER A 576 25.71 3.20 13.10
C SER A 576 27.20 2.89 12.89
N LYS A 577 27.58 2.20 11.82
CA LYS A 577 28.99 1.88 11.51
C LYS A 577 29.78 3.12 11.10
N TYR A 578 29.20 4.01 10.31
CA TYR A 578 29.83 5.27 9.92
C TYR A 578 30.07 6.17 11.13
N ILE A 579 29.06 6.30 12.00
CA ILE A 579 29.16 6.97 13.31
C ILE A 579 30.32 6.42 14.14
N ASN A 580 30.48 5.10 14.15
CA ASN A 580 31.49 4.41 14.95
C ASN A 580 32.88 4.38 14.30
N SER A 581 33.06 4.83 13.06
CA SER A 581 34.34 4.66 12.35
C SER A 581 34.97 5.98 11.94
N SER A 582 34.20 6.91 11.38
CA SER A 582 34.78 8.05 10.66
C SER A 582 34.03 9.36 10.85
N TYR A 583 32.76 9.30 11.31
CA TYR A 583 31.91 10.46 11.46
C TYR A 583 32.40 11.39 12.57
N ASP A 584 32.66 12.64 12.22
CA ASP A 584 32.82 13.73 13.16
C ASP A 584 31.65 14.73 13.05
N PRO A 585 30.77 14.84 14.05
CA PRO A 585 29.60 15.74 13.99
C PRO A 585 29.97 17.23 13.94
N ILE A 586 31.24 17.58 14.11
CA ILE A 586 31.74 18.95 13.96
C ILE A 586 32.11 19.25 12.49
N GLN A 587 32.31 18.24 11.65
CA GLN A 587 32.82 18.38 10.28
C GLN A 587 31.99 17.68 9.19
N ASP A 588 31.46 16.49 9.46
CA ASP A 588 30.88 15.60 8.45
C ASP A 588 29.36 15.67 8.40
N ASP A 589 28.79 15.62 7.19
CA ASP A 589 27.34 15.75 6.95
C ASP A 589 26.77 14.59 6.07
N GLU A 590 27.49 13.46 5.96
CA GLU A 590 27.08 12.34 5.08
C GLU A 590 26.11 11.33 5.71
N LEU A 591 25.64 11.58 6.92
CA LEU A 591 24.72 10.67 7.63
C LEU A 591 23.48 10.31 6.79
N LEU A 592 22.96 11.27 6.02
CA LEU A 592 21.78 11.07 5.19
C LEU A 592 21.99 10.01 4.09
N ALA A 593 23.18 9.96 3.47
CA ALA A 593 23.51 8.94 2.47
C ALA A 593 23.48 7.53 3.07
N TYR A 594 24.05 7.37 4.28
CA TYR A 594 24.03 6.10 4.99
C TYR A 594 22.62 5.72 5.47
N LYS A 595 21.74 6.69 5.78
CA LYS A 595 20.33 6.41 6.09
C LYS A 595 19.57 5.92 4.87
N ILE A 596 19.79 6.50 3.69
CA ILE A 596 19.21 6.00 2.43
C ILE A 596 19.65 4.55 2.20
N LEU A 597 20.93 4.25 2.42
CA LEU A 597 21.48 2.89 2.32
C LEU A 597 20.82 1.93 3.33
N ASP A 598 20.72 2.33 4.61
CA ASP A 598 20.07 1.52 5.65
C ASP A 598 18.61 1.23 5.31
N SER A 599 17.85 2.24 4.83
CA SER A 599 16.46 2.07 4.41
C SER A 599 16.34 1.12 3.21
N ALA A 600 17.21 1.23 2.20
CA ALA A 600 17.20 0.30 1.07
C ALA A 600 17.42 -1.15 1.54
N ILE A 601 18.40 -1.37 2.40
CA ILE A 601 18.75 -2.71 2.93
C ILE A 601 17.64 -3.28 3.81
N GLU A 602 17.05 -2.44 4.67
CA GLU A 602 15.96 -2.83 5.54
C GLU A 602 14.77 -3.37 4.74
N TYR A 603 14.45 -2.73 3.60
CA TYR A 603 13.35 -3.14 2.75
C TYR A 603 13.70 -4.26 1.76
N CYS A 604 14.99 -4.46 1.45
CA CYS A 604 15.47 -5.44 0.48
C CYS A 604 16.00 -6.76 1.08
N ARG A 605 15.35 -7.31 2.12
CA ARG A 605 15.87 -8.49 2.84
C ARG A 605 15.70 -9.84 2.14
N SER A 606 14.69 -10.01 1.28
CA SER A 606 14.29 -11.34 0.75
C SER A 606 13.75 -11.29 -0.67
N ILE A 607 14.14 -10.25 -1.40
CA ILE A 607 13.69 -10.02 -2.77
C ILE A 607 14.39 -11.01 -3.70
N LEU A 608 13.60 -11.66 -4.56
CA LEU A 608 14.10 -12.61 -5.57
C LEU A 608 14.76 -11.93 -6.76
N ILE A 609 14.29 -10.75 -7.17
CA ILE A 609 14.91 -9.97 -8.24
C ILE A 609 16.12 -9.21 -7.66
N PRO A 610 17.30 -9.27 -8.28
CA PRO A 610 18.48 -8.55 -7.84
C PRO A 610 18.22 -7.06 -7.65
N VAL A 611 18.67 -6.50 -6.53
CA VAL A 611 18.64 -5.06 -6.26
C VAL A 611 20.06 -4.64 -5.89
N SER A 612 20.58 -3.61 -6.56
CA SER A 612 21.87 -3.02 -6.23
C SER A 612 21.72 -1.55 -5.91
N ILE A 613 22.60 -1.04 -5.03
CA ILE A 613 22.68 0.37 -4.69
C ILE A 613 24.08 0.90 -4.95
N THR A 614 24.17 2.03 -5.64
CA THR A 614 25.44 2.70 -5.96
C THR A 614 25.52 4.04 -5.24
N TYR A 615 26.60 4.25 -4.48
CA TYR A 615 26.95 5.50 -3.81
C TYR A 615 28.46 5.74 -3.89
N ASN A 616 28.91 6.93 -4.30
CA ASN A 616 30.33 7.28 -4.45
C ASN A 616 31.16 6.20 -5.18
N GLU A 617 30.71 5.79 -6.38
CA GLU A 617 31.33 4.73 -7.21
C GLU A 617 31.38 3.33 -6.56
N THR A 618 30.90 3.19 -5.33
CA THR A 618 30.78 1.90 -4.63
C THR A 618 29.43 1.30 -4.95
N ASN A 619 29.44 0.09 -5.50
CA ASN A 619 28.23 -0.68 -5.78
C ASN A 619 28.06 -1.78 -4.70
N ILE A 620 26.91 -1.80 -4.06
CA ILE A 620 26.53 -2.77 -3.04
C ILE A 620 25.34 -3.57 -3.57
N ASN A 621 25.53 -4.87 -3.74
CA ASN A 621 24.44 -5.78 -4.08
C ASN A 621 23.65 -6.13 -2.82
N LEU A 622 22.34 -5.92 -2.85
CA LEU A 622 21.48 -6.08 -1.67
C LEU A 622 20.91 -7.50 -1.52
N THR A 623 20.90 -8.31 -2.59
CA THR A 623 20.12 -9.56 -2.65
C THR A 623 20.87 -10.78 -3.23
N ASP A 624 22.18 -10.69 -3.45
CA ASP A 624 22.95 -11.73 -4.18
C ASP A 624 22.93 -13.13 -3.52
N ASP A 625 22.94 -13.21 -2.18
CA ASP A 625 23.07 -14.50 -1.45
C ASP A 625 21.76 -15.32 -1.38
N ILE A 626 20.63 -14.74 -1.76
CA ILE A 626 19.31 -15.28 -1.38
C ILE A 626 18.83 -16.39 -2.32
N LEU A 627 19.21 -16.33 -3.60
CA LEU A 627 18.83 -17.34 -4.58
C LEU A 627 19.74 -18.58 -4.51
N GLU A 628 21.04 -18.41 -4.24
CA GLU A 628 21.98 -19.52 -4.05
C GLU A 628 21.64 -20.34 -2.78
N ALA A 629 21.06 -19.70 -1.76
CA ALA A 629 20.61 -20.38 -0.55
C ALA A 629 19.33 -21.23 -0.70
N ARG A 630 18.51 -21.03 -1.75
CA ARG A 630 17.17 -21.65 -1.91
C ARG A 630 17.17 -22.96 -2.72
N GLU A 631 18.29 -23.66 -2.77
CA GLU A 631 18.34 -25.04 -3.25
C GLU A 631 17.94 -26.00 -2.12
N PHE A 632 16.96 -26.87 -2.38
CA PHE A 632 16.44 -27.82 -1.40
C PHE A 632 16.84 -29.25 -1.76
N ASP A 633 17.39 -29.97 -0.79
CA ASP A 633 17.91 -31.34 -0.98
C ASP A 633 16.85 -32.41 -0.73
N ASN A 634 15.77 -32.07 -0.01
CA ASN A 634 14.74 -33.01 0.41
C ASN A 634 13.33 -32.52 0.07
N GLU A 635 12.42 -33.47 -0.14
CA GLU A 635 11.00 -33.21 -0.40
C GLU A 635 10.11 -34.11 0.47
N ASP A 636 9.10 -33.50 1.09
CA ASP A 636 7.94 -34.14 1.71
C ASP A 636 6.66 -33.80 0.89
N LYS A 637 5.50 -34.40 1.23
CA LYS A 637 4.21 -34.07 0.60
C LYS A 637 3.92 -32.58 0.56
N ARG A 638 4.19 -31.83 1.63
CA ARG A 638 3.91 -30.38 1.72
C ARG A 638 5.13 -29.49 1.50
N TYR A 639 6.33 -29.95 1.89
CA TYR A 639 7.51 -29.09 1.98
C TYR A 639 8.64 -29.52 1.05
N TYR A 640 9.35 -28.56 0.47
CA TYR A 640 10.78 -28.75 0.16
C TYR A 640 11.60 -28.26 1.34
N TYR A 641 12.67 -28.96 1.72
CA TYR A 641 13.44 -28.54 2.87
C TYR A 641 14.92 -28.92 2.81
N LYS A 642 15.72 -28.16 3.55
CA LYS A 642 17.15 -28.37 3.77
C LYS A 642 17.42 -28.20 5.26
N ILE A 643 18.11 -29.16 5.86
CA ILE A 643 18.42 -29.14 7.30
C ILE A 643 19.93 -29.26 7.48
N SER A 644 20.46 -28.47 8.41
CA SER A 644 21.87 -28.52 8.83
C SER A 644 22.21 -29.86 9.48
N ASP A 645 23.48 -30.28 9.40
CA ASP A 645 23.96 -31.51 10.05
C ASP A 645 23.85 -31.44 11.58
N ALA A 646 24.03 -30.24 12.16
CA ALA A 646 23.89 -30.00 13.60
C ALA A 646 22.41 -29.95 14.06
N LEU A 647 21.45 -29.99 13.13
CA LEU A 647 20.01 -29.84 13.34
C LEU A 647 19.59 -28.53 14.02
N ASP A 648 20.47 -27.54 14.14
CA ASP A 648 20.20 -26.23 14.74
C ASP A 648 19.60 -25.24 13.73
N GLU A 649 19.65 -25.56 12.43
CA GLU A 649 19.00 -24.80 11.36
C GLU A 649 18.21 -25.68 10.39
N ILE A 650 17.02 -25.22 9.99
CA ILE A 650 16.24 -25.76 8.86
C ILE A 650 15.70 -24.63 7.97
N GLN A 651 15.66 -24.89 6.66
CA GLN A 651 15.04 -24.05 5.65
C GLN A 651 13.93 -24.83 4.95
N ILE A 652 12.77 -24.21 4.74
CA ILE A 652 11.53 -24.84 4.27
C ILE A 652 10.89 -23.96 3.19
N TRP A 653 10.45 -24.58 2.10
CA TRP A 653 9.49 -24.01 1.16
C TRP A 653 8.16 -24.76 1.25
N ASP A 654 7.12 -24.05 1.66
CA ASP A 654 5.76 -24.57 1.73
C ASP A 654 5.07 -24.50 0.37
N LYS A 655 4.79 -25.66 -0.24
CA LYS A 655 4.16 -25.78 -1.56
C LYS A 655 2.72 -25.28 -1.60
N GLU A 656 2.01 -25.28 -0.47
CA GLU A 656 0.61 -24.83 -0.42
C GLU A 656 0.51 -23.31 -0.39
N THR A 657 1.35 -22.67 0.43
CA THR A 657 1.28 -21.23 0.69
C THR A 657 2.33 -20.42 -0.05
N TYR A 658 3.22 -21.07 -0.81
CA TYR A 658 4.39 -20.46 -1.44
C TYR A 658 5.17 -19.62 -0.44
N SER A 659 5.44 -20.18 0.75
CA SER A 659 6.12 -19.46 1.84
C SER A 659 7.50 -20.05 2.07
N TYR A 660 8.47 -19.18 2.30
CA TYR A 660 9.81 -19.55 2.73
C TYR A 660 9.93 -19.37 4.24
N ILE A 661 10.37 -20.41 4.94
CA ILE A 661 10.57 -20.40 6.39
C ILE A 661 11.98 -20.86 6.70
N LYS A 662 12.67 -20.15 7.58
CA LYS A 662 13.94 -20.56 8.17
C LYS A 662 13.86 -20.51 9.69
N PHE A 663 14.21 -21.62 10.34
CA PHE A 663 14.34 -21.69 11.79
C PHE A 663 15.79 -21.90 12.17
N THR A 664 16.23 -21.19 13.21
CA THR A 664 17.54 -21.37 13.84
C THR A 664 17.39 -21.46 15.35
N ILE A 665 17.98 -22.48 15.97
CA ILE A 665 18.03 -22.67 17.42
C ILE A 665 19.25 -21.93 17.98
N ASP A 666 19.05 -20.91 18.79
CA ASP A 666 20.10 -20.15 19.47
C ASP A 666 19.89 -20.16 20.98
N TYR A 667 20.67 -20.99 21.67
CA TYR A 667 20.61 -21.18 23.11
C TYR A 667 21.37 -20.12 23.93
N LYS A 668 22.18 -19.28 23.29
CA LYS A 668 22.83 -18.11 23.93
C LYS A 668 21.90 -16.90 23.99
N SER A 669 20.94 -16.83 23.08
CA SER A 669 20.00 -15.72 22.96
C SER A 669 18.71 -15.99 23.73
N ILE A 670 18.55 -15.34 24.88
CA ILE A 670 17.27 -15.36 25.64
C ILE A 670 16.18 -14.56 24.90
N LYS A 671 16.50 -13.85 23.82
CA LYS A 671 15.51 -13.09 23.04
C LYS A 671 14.96 -13.93 21.89
N TYR A 672 13.64 -14.17 21.95
CA TYR A 672 12.83 -14.57 20.81
C TYR A 672 12.86 -13.44 19.76
N SER A 673 13.09 -13.78 18.49
CA SER A 673 12.97 -12.84 17.38
C SER A 673 12.41 -13.53 16.16
N SER A 674 11.29 -13.03 15.65
CA SER A 674 10.71 -13.43 14.37
C SER A 674 10.90 -12.30 13.37
N ILE A 675 11.51 -12.58 12.22
CA ILE A 675 11.57 -11.66 11.09
C ILE A 675 10.46 -12.07 10.12
N LEU A 676 9.52 -11.17 9.90
CA LEU A 676 8.38 -11.39 9.02
C LEU A 676 8.49 -10.52 7.77
N ASN A 677 8.40 -11.18 6.62
CA ASN A 677 8.40 -10.55 5.32
C ASN A 677 7.15 -10.96 4.53
N TYR A 678 6.72 -10.07 3.64
CA TYR A 678 5.71 -10.36 2.64
C TYR A 678 6.27 -10.05 1.25
N LYS A 679 6.40 -11.09 0.43
CA LYS A 679 6.93 -11.02 -0.94
C LYS A 679 8.30 -10.34 -1.04
N GLY A 680 9.18 -10.61 -0.09
CA GLY A 680 10.55 -10.09 -0.07
C GLY A 680 10.76 -8.82 0.75
N ILE A 681 9.68 -8.17 1.20
CA ILE A 681 9.71 -6.88 1.90
C ILE A 681 9.41 -7.08 3.39
N ALA A 682 10.19 -6.43 4.25
CA ALA A 682 10.04 -6.51 5.69
C ALA A 682 8.72 -5.89 6.19
N VAL A 683 8.11 -6.53 7.18
CA VAL A 683 6.92 -6.07 7.90
C VAL A 683 7.28 -5.91 9.37
N ASP A 684 7.02 -4.73 9.94
CA ASP A 684 7.38 -4.37 11.31
C ASP A 684 6.31 -4.90 12.29
N GLU A 685 6.28 -6.22 12.43
CA GLU A 685 5.38 -6.92 13.35
C GLU A 685 6.05 -8.18 13.92
N GLU A 686 5.73 -8.49 15.18
CA GLU A 686 6.16 -9.72 15.85
C GLU A 686 4.97 -10.70 15.93
N LEU A 687 5.27 -12.01 15.92
CA LEU A 687 4.23 -13.03 16.10
C LEU A 687 3.60 -12.97 17.50
N ARG A 688 2.26 -13.05 17.58
CA ARG A 688 1.49 -12.82 18.81
C ARG A 688 1.36 -14.09 19.67
N PHE A 689 2.40 -14.90 19.76
CA PHE A 689 2.34 -16.11 20.59
C PHE A 689 2.16 -15.74 22.06
N ARG A 690 1.15 -16.33 22.72
CA ARG A 690 0.91 -16.21 24.17
C ARG A 690 2.10 -16.65 25.04
N ASN A 691 3.09 -17.33 24.45
CA ASN A 691 4.34 -17.74 25.10
C ASN A 691 5.51 -17.48 24.14
N LYS A 692 6.28 -16.39 24.36
CA LYS A 692 7.54 -16.11 23.64
C LYS A 692 8.40 -17.38 23.59
N MET A 693 8.75 -17.81 22.38
CA MET A 693 9.47 -19.08 22.19
C MET A 693 10.96 -18.87 22.34
N LEU A 694 11.41 -18.80 23.59
CA LEU A 694 12.84 -18.67 23.92
C LEU A 694 13.65 -19.70 23.11
N TRP A 695 14.79 -19.26 22.57
CA TRP A 695 15.77 -20.06 21.79
C TRP A 695 15.45 -20.41 20.34
N ILE A 696 14.28 -20.04 19.78
CA ILE A 696 14.07 -20.12 18.33
C ILE A 696 14.09 -18.72 17.72
N ARG A 697 14.94 -18.54 16.70
CA ARG A 697 14.80 -17.44 15.74
C ARG A 697 14.07 -17.96 14.52
N SER A 698 13.05 -17.22 14.09
CA SER A 698 12.29 -17.53 12.88
C SER A 698 12.43 -16.43 11.85
N PHE A 699 12.55 -16.83 10.60
CA PHE A 699 12.46 -15.96 9.44
C PHE A 699 11.37 -16.52 8.53
N ILE A 700 10.38 -15.70 8.17
CA ILE A 700 9.23 -16.12 7.37
C ILE A 700 9.01 -15.10 6.26
N ASP A 701 8.88 -15.56 5.03
CA ASP A 701 8.49 -14.74 3.89
C ASP A 701 7.35 -15.41 3.13
N VAL A 702 6.21 -14.74 3.07
CA VAL A 702 4.97 -15.28 2.52
C VAL A 702 4.69 -14.70 1.15
N PHE A 703 4.43 -15.56 0.16
CA PHE A 703 4.17 -15.12 -1.21
C PHE A 703 2.80 -15.51 -1.78
N GLY A 704 2.11 -16.51 -1.24
CA GLY A 704 0.92 -17.10 -1.85
C GLY A 704 -0.40 -16.33 -1.71
N PHE A 705 -0.46 -15.36 -0.80
CA PHE A 705 -1.73 -14.70 -0.40
C PHE A 705 -1.95 -13.34 -1.06
N ASP A 706 -3.21 -12.90 -1.09
CA ASP A 706 -3.59 -11.56 -1.55
C ASP A 706 -3.12 -10.46 -0.57
N THR A 707 -2.60 -9.36 -1.12
CA THR A 707 -2.03 -8.27 -0.32
C THR A 707 -3.06 -7.56 0.55
N LYS A 708 -4.30 -7.36 0.09
CA LYS A 708 -5.35 -6.69 0.89
C LYS A 708 -5.82 -7.56 2.05
N GLN A 709 -5.75 -8.87 1.88
CA GLN A 709 -6.08 -9.82 2.95
C GLN A 709 -4.96 -9.86 4.00
N MET A 710 -3.69 -9.84 3.57
CA MET A 710 -2.55 -9.98 4.47
C MET A 710 -2.17 -8.68 5.20
N LEU A 711 -2.09 -7.55 4.51
CA LEU A 711 -1.49 -6.32 5.03
C LEU A 711 -2.53 -5.24 5.32
N LYS A 712 -2.26 -4.42 6.35
CA LYS A 712 -2.95 -3.15 6.57
C LYS A 712 -2.54 -2.11 5.51
N LEU A 713 -3.28 -1.01 5.45
CA LEU A 713 -3.08 0.06 4.46
C LEU A 713 -1.64 0.61 4.41
N ASN A 714 -1.01 0.76 5.58
CA ASN A 714 0.36 1.26 5.74
C ASN A 714 1.45 0.23 5.37
N ARG A 715 1.07 -1.02 5.10
CA ARG A 715 1.89 -2.18 4.69
C ARG A 715 3.05 -2.54 5.63
N ASN A 716 3.19 -1.90 6.78
CA ASN A 716 4.17 -2.25 7.79
C ASN A 716 3.60 -3.19 8.86
N LYS A 717 2.29 -3.48 8.81
CA LYS A 717 1.58 -4.36 9.75
C LYS A 717 0.65 -5.29 8.98
N PHE A 718 0.48 -6.52 9.47
CA PHE A 718 -0.48 -7.49 9.01
C PHE A 718 -1.90 -7.17 9.53
N THR A 719 -2.90 -7.64 8.81
CA THR A 719 -4.28 -7.73 9.31
C THR A 719 -4.39 -8.86 10.34
N ASN A 720 -5.52 -8.95 11.05
CA ASN A 720 -5.75 -10.09 11.94
C ASN A 720 -5.73 -11.43 11.18
N TYR A 721 -6.38 -11.48 10.01
CA TYR A 721 -6.32 -12.64 9.13
C TYR A 721 -4.89 -12.98 8.70
N GLY A 722 -4.11 -11.96 8.30
CA GLY A 722 -2.72 -12.16 7.88
C GLY A 722 -1.84 -12.74 8.98
N LEU A 723 -2.03 -12.29 10.22
CA LEU A 723 -1.31 -12.85 11.38
C LEU A 723 -1.72 -14.27 11.68
N GLU A 724 -3.03 -14.56 11.71
CA GLU A 724 -3.54 -15.92 11.93
C GLU A 724 -2.99 -16.89 10.88
N ALA A 725 -2.96 -16.48 9.61
CA ALA A 725 -2.38 -17.28 8.52
C ALA A 725 -0.87 -17.53 8.70
N ILE A 726 -0.10 -16.51 9.09
CA ILE A 726 1.35 -16.67 9.35
C ILE A 726 1.59 -17.56 10.56
N GLU A 727 0.82 -17.40 11.63
CA GLU A 727 0.91 -18.21 12.84
C GLU A 727 0.62 -19.69 12.52
N GLU A 728 -0.36 -19.96 11.66
CA GLU A 728 -0.66 -21.31 11.19
C GLU A 728 0.50 -21.90 10.36
N ILE A 729 1.06 -21.13 9.42
CA ILE A 729 2.22 -21.54 8.61
C ILE A 729 3.42 -21.84 9.51
N HIS A 730 3.72 -20.93 10.44
CA HIS A 730 4.80 -21.06 11.40
C HIS A 730 4.63 -22.31 12.27
N TYR A 731 3.42 -22.52 12.83
CA TYR A 731 3.10 -23.68 13.66
C TYR A 731 3.31 -24.99 12.90
N LYS A 732 2.74 -25.12 11.69
CA LYS A 732 2.87 -26.35 10.89
C LYS A 732 4.31 -26.63 10.46
N ALA A 733 5.05 -25.60 10.08
CA ALA A 733 6.46 -25.73 9.73
C ALA A 733 7.33 -26.12 10.93
N LEU A 734 7.02 -25.59 12.12
CA LEU A 734 7.76 -25.90 13.34
C LEU A 734 7.46 -27.32 13.84
N CYS A 735 6.20 -27.77 13.78
CA CYS A 735 5.84 -29.16 14.05
C CYS A 735 6.61 -30.13 13.13
N PHE A 736 6.73 -29.77 11.85
CA PHE A 736 7.53 -30.54 10.89
C PHE A 736 9.02 -30.56 11.28
N TYR A 737 9.60 -29.43 11.66
CA TYR A 737 10.98 -29.36 12.12
C TYR A 737 11.23 -30.21 13.39
N MET A 738 10.35 -30.12 14.40
CA MET A 738 10.45 -30.91 15.63
C MET A 738 10.34 -32.42 15.34
N LYS A 739 9.52 -32.83 14.37
CA LYS A 739 9.46 -34.23 13.92
C LYS A 739 10.81 -34.70 13.36
N ILE A 740 11.45 -33.90 12.50
CA ILE A 740 12.78 -34.23 11.95
C ILE A 740 13.83 -34.31 13.05
N ILE A 741 13.81 -33.39 14.02
CA ILE A 741 14.71 -33.42 15.19
C ILE A 741 14.51 -34.72 15.99
N SER A 742 13.26 -35.10 16.25
CA SER A 742 12.92 -36.32 16.98
C SER A 742 13.45 -37.59 16.30
N GLU A 743 13.29 -37.69 14.98
CA GLU A 743 13.79 -38.82 14.17
C GLU A 743 15.32 -38.93 14.17
N LYS A 744 16.03 -37.81 14.39
CA LYS A 744 17.50 -37.73 14.35
C LYS A 744 18.16 -37.55 15.73
N LEU A 745 17.39 -37.44 16.82
CA LEU A 745 17.85 -37.06 18.16
C LEU A 745 18.88 -38.03 18.76
N GLU A 746 18.74 -39.33 18.47
CA GLU A 746 19.66 -40.38 18.96
C GLU A 746 21.06 -40.28 18.35
N ASN A 747 21.17 -39.65 17.18
CA ASN A 747 22.44 -39.48 16.45
C ASN A 747 23.30 -38.33 17.00
N ILE A 748 22.81 -37.58 18.00
CA ILE A 748 23.45 -36.36 18.54
C ILE A 748 23.88 -36.52 20.01
N LYS A 749 23.78 -37.74 20.57
CA LYS A 749 24.21 -38.05 21.95
C LYS A 749 25.64 -37.55 22.21
N GLY A 750 25.79 -36.57 23.11
CA GLY A 750 27.08 -36.07 23.59
C GLY A 750 27.74 -34.98 22.75
N HIS A 751 27.05 -34.34 21.80
CA HIS A 751 27.62 -33.24 20.98
C HIS A 751 26.94 -31.88 21.15
N ASN A 752 25.67 -31.80 21.59
CA ASN A 752 24.98 -30.53 21.75
C ASN A 752 23.79 -30.60 22.74
N ASP A 753 24.09 -30.62 24.04
CA ASP A 753 23.10 -30.75 25.14
C ASP A 753 21.98 -29.68 25.10
N ASN A 754 22.24 -28.56 24.43
CA ASN A 754 21.33 -27.42 24.31
C ASN A 754 20.19 -27.65 23.32
N ILE A 755 20.40 -28.43 22.24
CA ILE A 755 19.33 -28.80 21.30
C ILE A 755 18.38 -29.79 21.97
N GLY A 756 18.91 -30.72 22.76
CA GLY A 756 18.12 -31.63 23.58
C GLY A 756 17.23 -30.89 24.57
N LEU A 757 17.80 -29.92 25.30
CA LEU A 757 17.07 -29.05 26.22
C LEU A 757 16.00 -28.18 25.51
N ALA A 758 16.36 -27.54 24.39
CA ALA A 758 15.41 -26.75 23.61
C ALA A 758 14.26 -27.62 23.08
N TYR A 759 14.56 -28.79 22.51
CA TYR A 759 13.57 -29.76 22.05
C TYR A 759 12.63 -30.20 23.18
N LEU A 760 13.17 -30.55 24.35
CA LEU A 760 12.38 -30.90 25.55
C LEU A 760 11.41 -29.81 26.00
N LEU A 761 11.86 -28.56 25.95
CA LEU A 761 11.09 -27.42 26.42
C LEU A 761 10.05 -26.94 25.39
N LEU A 762 10.23 -27.30 24.13
CA LEU A 762 9.38 -26.88 23.02
C LEU A 762 8.41 -27.98 22.56
N ALA A 763 8.84 -29.24 22.46
CA ALA A 763 8.05 -30.36 21.93
C ALA A 763 6.69 -30.58 22.64
N PRO A 764 6.55 -30.47 23.98
CA PRO A 764 5.26 -30.57 24.65
C PRO A 764 4.27 -29.47 24.27
N LYS A 765 4.76 -28.28 23.84
CA LYS A 765 3.91 -27.17 23.40
C LYS A 765 3.29 -27.40 22.02
N PHE A 766 3.76 -28.41 21.28
CA PHE A 766 3.34 -28.73 19.92
C PHE A 766 2.73 -30.13 19.80
N GLU A 767 2.33 -30.73 20.92
CA GLU A 767 1.75 -32.09 20.96
C GLU A 767 2.67 -33.16 20.35
N VAL A 768 3.98 -32.88 20.26
CA VAL A 768 4.98 -33.86 19.85
C VAL A 768 5.27 -34.76 21.04
N ASN A 769 5.06 -36.07 20.88
CA ASN A 769 5.23 -37.03 21.97
C ASN A 769 6.72 -37.12 22.38
N VAL A 770 7.04 -36.65 23.59
CA VAL A 770 8.40 -36.65 24.13
C VAL A 770 8.62 -37.92 24.94
N ASP A 771 9.59 -38.74 24.56
CA ASP A 771 10.01 -39.89 25.35
C ASP A 771 10.81 -39.41 26.59
N ASN A 772 10.11 -39.31 27.72
CA ASN A 772 10.65 -38.89 29.02
C ASN A 772 11.80 -39.76 29.53
N SER A 773 11.95 -41.00 29.02
CA SER A 773 13.06 -41.88 29.41
C SER A 773 14.41 -41.45 28.80
N LYS A 774 14.38 -40.63 27.73
CA LYS A 774 15.55 -40.18 26.97
C LYS A 774 16.06 -38.78 27.36
N THR A 775 15.41 -38.10 28.31
CA THR A 775 15.45 -36.63 28.44
C THR A 775 15.58 -36.08 29.87
N LYS A 776 15.55 -36.96 30.88
CA LYS A 776 15.43 -36.61 32.32
C LYS A 776 16.65 -35.91 32.95
N TYR A 777 17.82 -35.92 32.30
CA TYR A 777 19.07 -35.38 32.86
C TYR A 777 19.23 -33.85 32.75
N LEU A 778 18.21 -33.12 32.27
CA LEU A 778 18.33 -31.75 31.77
C LEU A 778 17.72 -30.62 32.66
N ILE A 779 17.12 -30.89 33.85
CA ILE A 779 16.18 -29.94 34.52
C ILE A 779 16.45 -29.54 36.01
N GLU A 780 17.35 -30.15 36.79
CA GLU A 780 17.22 -30.20 38.27
C GLU A 780 17.63 -28.99 39.20
N ASP A 781 17.97 -27.74 38.80
CA ASP A 781 18.42 -26.70 39.81
C ASP A 781 18.34 -25.18 39.42
N SER A 782 17.54 -24.30 40.07
CA SER A 782 17.63 -22.80 39.87
C SER A 782 17.13 -21.89 41.02
N LYS A 783 17.84 -20.76 41.32
CA LYS A 783 17.58 -19.72 42.37
C LYS A 783 18.15 -18.31 41.99
N TYR A 784 17.47 -17.17 42.22
CA TYR A 784 17.93 -15.81 41.82
C TYR A 784 18.53 -14.97 42.98
N TYR A 785 19.68 -14.34 42.75
CA TYR A 785 20.51 -13.63 43.74
C TYR A 785 21.21 -12.42 43.09
N VAL A 786 21.60 -11.41 43.87
CA VAL A 786 22.38 -10.25 43.43
C VAL A 786 23.84 -10.42 43.82
N ASP A 787 24.73 -10.28 42.85
CA ASP A 787 26.17 -10.38 43.10
C ASP A 787 26.74 -9.06 43.67
N VAL A 788 27.41 -9.13 44.83
CA VAL A 788 28.10 -8.00 45.49
C VAL A 788 29.52 -8.36 45.91
N ILE A 789 30.34 -7.34 46.18
CA ILE A 789 31.63 -7.45 46.84
C ILE A 789 31.52 -6.79 48.22
N GLU A 790 31.83 -7.53 49.28
CA GLU A 790 31.71 -7.08 50.67
C GLU A 790 33.07 -7.13 51.38
N LYS A 791 33.39 -6.09 52.17
CA LYS A 791 34.60 -6.02 52.99
C LYS A 791 34.40 -6.80 54.30
N GLN A 792 35.16 -7.88 54.48
CA GLN A 792 35.13 -8.75 55.65
C GLN A 792 36.56 -8.89 56.20
N GLU A 793 36.80 -8.53 57.47
CA GLU A 793 38.13 -8.61 58.12
C GLU A 793 39.24 -7.89 57.31
N GLU A 794 38.92 -6.69 56.78
CA GLU A 794 39.76 -5.85 55.90
C GLU A 794 40.05 -6.38 54.48
N GLU A 795 39.48 -7.52 54.09
CA GLU A 795 39.53 -8.05 52.73
C GLU A 795 38.16 -8.03 52.03
N PHE A 796 38.12 -7.63 50.78
CA PHE A 796 36.96 -7.73 49.89
C PHE A 796 36.77 -9.16 49.38
N LYS A 797 35.52 -9.67 49.44
CA LYS A 797 35.12 -10.99 48.94
C LYS A 797 33.81 -10.91 48.13
N LYS A 798 33.68 -11.75 47.08
CA LYS A 798 32.43 -11.87 46.30
C LYS A 798 31.41 -12.67 47.10
N VAL A 799 30.21 -12.14 47.25
CA VAL A 799 29.07 -12.80 47.89
C VAL A 799 27.83 -12.56 47.03
N SER A 800 26.97 -13.57 46.90
CA SER A 800 25.65 -13.39 46.31
C SER A 800 24.66 -13.14 47.44
N LYS A 801 24.17 -11.89 47.56
CA LYS A 801 23.18 -11.51 48.57
C LYS A 801 21.77 -11.59 47.98
N LYS A 802 20.78 -11.80 48.85
CA LYS A 802 19.39 -11.67 48.42
C LYS A 802 19.11 -10.20 48.18
N ILE A 803 18.28 -9.91 47.19
CA ILE A 803 17.95 -8.52 46.82
C ILE A 803 17.35 -7.73 47.99
N SER A 804 16.67 -8.40 48.94
CA SER A 804 16.16 -7.81 50.18
C SER A 804 17.23 -7.13 51.03
N ASP A 805 18.45 -7.66 51.03
CA ASP A 805 19.52 -7.24 51.94
C ASP A 805 20.31 -6.05 51.36
N ILE A 806 20.09 -5.71 50.09
CA ILE A 806 20.78 -4.64 49.36
C ILE A 806 19.94 -3.34 49.34
N ILE A 807 18.61 -3.45 49.33
CA ILE A 807 17.70 -2.30 49.20
C ILE A 807 17.80 -1.34 50.40
N GLU A 808 18.16 -1.80 51.60
CA GLU A 808 18.26 -0.98 52.82
C GLU A 808 19.44 0.02 52.80
N LEU A 809 20.43 -0.19 51.93
CA LEU A 809 21.64 0.63 51.83
C LEU A 809 21.54 1.74 50.75
N TYR A 810 20.43 1.79 50.05
CA TYR A 810 20.15 2.75 48.98
C TYR A 810 19.79 4.14 49.53
N PRO A 811 20.24 5.28 48.92
CA PRO A 811 21.00 5.42 47.67
C PRO A 811 22.53 5.47 47.85
N ASN A 812 23.03 5.30 49.07
CA ASN A 812 24.46 5.45 49.40
C ASN A 812 25.25 4.19 49.07
N LEU A 813 25.20 3.79 47.80
CA LEU A 813 25.87 2.61 47.28
C LEU A 813 27.05 2.98 46.39
N THR A 814 28.05 2.12 46.39
CA THR A 814 29.23 2.23 45.52
C THR A 814 29.15 1.17 44.43
N TYR A 815 29.47 1.60 43.21
CA TYR A 815 29.33 0.80 42.00
C TYR A 815 30.66 0.68 41.26
N VAL A 816 30.74 -0.33 40.40
CA VAL A 816 31.87 -0.51 39.48
C VAL A 816 31.42 -0.60 38.03
N ASN A 817 32.32 -0.30 37.11
CA ASN A 817 32.21 -0.54 35.67
C ASN A 817 32.23 -2.05 35.34
N ILE A 818 31.26 -2.80 35.85
CA ILE A 818 31.27 -4.26 35.77
C ILE A 818 31.23 -4.80 34.32
N ASP A 819 30.67 -4.03 33.39
CA ASP A 819 30.58 -4.39 31.97
C ASP A 819 31.99 -4.57 31.34
N ASP A 820 33.00 -3.83 31.80
CA ASP A 820 34.39 -3.90 31.31
C ASP A 820 35.10 -5.19 31.74
N PHE A 821 34.59 -5.82 32.80
CA PHE A 821 35.16 -7.01 33.41
C PHE A 821 34.44 -8.29 33.00
N ILE A 822 33.50 -8.26 32.06
CA ILE A 822 32.84 -9.47 31.55
C ILE A 822 33.91 -10.47 31.06
N VAL A 823 33.65 -11.76 31.14
CA VAL A 823 34.40 -12.84 30.47
C VAL A 823 33.40 -13.58 29.61
N TYR A 824 33.59 -13.50 28.30
CA TYR A 824 32.83 -14.34 27.39
C TYR A 824 33.40 -15.74 27.42
N LYS A 825 32.78 -16.57 28.25
CA LYS A 825 32.82 -18.01 28.06
C LYS A 825 31.65 -18.35 27.16
N GLN A 826 31.93 -19.05 26.08
CA GLN A 826 30.91 -19.54 25.17
C GLN A 826 29.95 -20.42 25.97
N PHE A 827 28.78 -19.93 26.41
CA PHE A 827 27.65 -20.72 26.97
C PHE A 827 27.41 -20.76 28.50
N GLU A 828 27.97 -19.86 29.31
CA GLU A 828 27.49 -19.62 30.70
C GLU A 828 27.14 -18.13 30.92
N ARG A 829 26.41 -17.79 32.00
CA ARG A 829 26.15 -16.40 32.45
C ARG A 829 27.40 -15.54 32.26
N ASP A 830 27.24 -14.24 31.94
CA ASP A 830 28.34 -13.26 31.97
C ASP A 830 29.16 -13.50 33.25
N SER A 831 30.32 -14.15 33.12
CA SER A 831 31.19 -14.44 34.25
C SER A 831 32.19 -13.32 34.31
N TYR A 832 32.26 -12.54 35.37
CA TYR A 832 33.17 -11.39 35.42
C TYR A 832 34.56 -11.82 35.89
N ARG A 833 35.59 -11.03 35.55
CA ARG A 833 36.96 -11.13 36.09
C ARG A 833 37.01 -10.68 37.54
N ILE A 834 36.13 -11.25 38.37
CA ILE A 834 35.95 -10.90 39.77
C ILE A 834 37.27 -11.02 40.53
N LYS A 835 38.13 -12.00 40.21
CA LYS A 835 39.45 -12.10 40.85
C LYS A 835 40.32 -10.86 40.63
N GLU A 836 40.28 -10.26 39.44
CA GLU A 836 41.04 -9.04 39.13
C GLU A 836 40.45 -7.84 39.85
N ILE A 837 39.11 -7.73 39.88
CA ILE A 837 38.40 -6.72 40.65
C ILE A 837 38.76 -6.83 42.13
N LEU A 838 38.67 -8.02 42.73
CA LEU A 838 38.99 -8.26 44.14
C LEU A 838 40.45 -7.95 44.46
N ASN A 839 41.40 -8.37 43.62
CA ASN A 839 42.82 -8.07 43.80
C ASN A 839 43.08 -6.56 43.76
N ALA A 840 42.45 -5.84 42.84
CA ALA A 840 42.60 -4.39 42.71
C ALA A 840 42.01 -3.63 43.91
N LEU A 841 40.82 -4.04 44.35
CA LEU A 841 40.16 -3.51 45.54
C LEU A 841 40.96 -3.79 46.82
N ASN A 842 41.48 -5.01 46.98
CA ASN A 842 42.26 -5.41 48.16
C ASN A 842 43.62 -4.71 48.23
N LYS A 843 44.28 -4.48 47.09
CA LYS A 843 45.54 -3.73 47.05
C LYS A 843 45.39 -2.27 47.50
N HIS A 844 44.19 -1.70 47.37
CA HIS A 844 43.86 -0.33 47.76
C HIS A 844 42.79 -0.31 48.87
N SER A 845 42.73 -1.36 49.71
CA SER A 845 41.66 -1.53 50.69
C SER A 845 41.63 -0.43 51.76
N GLU A 846 42.78 0.15 52.08
CA GLU A 846 42.94 1.30 52.99
C GLU A 846 42.41 2.62 52.38
N GLU A 847 42.31 2.70 51.05
CA GLU A 847 41.84 3.90 50.33
C GLU A 847 40.34 3.85 49.98
N ILE A 848 39.66 2.72 50.27
CA ILE A 848 38.24 2.49 49.96
C ILE A 848 37.46 2.35 51.27
N ASN A 849 36.69 3.39 51.59
CA ASN A 849 35.93 3.49 52.83
C ASN A 849 34.57 2.76 52.79
N ASP A 850 34.14 2.22 51.64
CA ASP A 850 32.83 1.58 51.47
C ASP A 850 32.88 0.07 51.76
N ASN A 851 31.92 -0.43 52.55
CA ASN A 851 31.87 -1.83 52.96
C ASN A 851 31.22 -2.77 51.93
N ILE A 852 30.36 -2.24 51.05
CA ILE A 852 29.61 -3.01 50.04
C ILE A 852 29.73 -2.31 48.69
N ILE A 853 30.12 -3.08 47.68
CA ILE A 853 30.25 -2.64 46.28
C ILE A 853 29.38 -3.53 45.41
N ILE A 854 28.52 -2.92 44.59
CA ILE A 854 27.58 -3.63 43.72
C ILE A 854 28.28 -4.07 42.43
N VAL A 855 28.16 -5.36 42.07
CA VAL A 855 28.75 -5.94 40.84
C VAL A 855 27.73 -6.71 40.01
N ASP A 856 26.44 -6.45 40.18
CA ASP A 856 25.36 -7.07 39.40
C ASP A 856 24.91 -6.12 38.29
N LYS A 857 25.21 -6.47 37.05
CA LYS A 857 24.94 -5.67 35.85
C LYS A 857 23.48 -5.32 35.65
N GLU A 858 22.58 -6.29 35.83
CA GLU A 858 21.15 -6.06 35.60
C GLU A 858 20.57 -5.20 36.74
N PHE A 859 21.08 -5.35 37.97
CA PHE A 859 20.71 -4.47 39.09
C PHE A 859 21.22 -3.02 38.89
N ILE A 860 22.47 -2.86 38.45
CA ILE A 860 23.09 -1.54 38.17
C ILE A 860 22.30 -0.78 37.09
N LYS A 861 21.98 -1.44 35.97
CA LYS A 861 21.23 -0.80 34.86
C LYS A 861 19.85 -0.30 35.28
N ASN A 862 19.17 -1.02 36.16
CA ASN A 862 17.81 -0.67 36.61
C ASN A 862 17.80 0.48 37.63
N ILE A 863 18.85 0.66 38.44
CA ILE A 863 18.92 1.72 39.46
C ILE A 863 19.42 3.06 38.92
N LEU A 864 20.29 3.03 37.90
CA LEU A 864 20.99 4.23 37.45
C LEU A 864 20.09 5.28 36.78
N ILE A 865 18.83 4.99 36.44
CA ILE A 865 17.99 5.79 35.54
C ILE A 865 17.82 7.26 36.02
N ASP A 866 17.83 7.54 37.33
CA ASP A 866 17.45 8.85 37.90
C ASP A 866 18.56 9.67 38.59
N TYR A 867 19.85 9.32 38.44
CA TYR A 867 20.94 9.94 39.22
C TYR A 867 22.16 10.38 38.38
N LYS A 868 22.85 11.45 38.80
CA LYS A 868 24.13 11.90 38.25
C LYS A 868 25.30 11.26 38.98
N VAL A 869 26.44 11.09 38.30
CA VAL A 869 27.66 10.62 38.96
C VAL A 869 28.32 11.78 39.69
N SER A 870 28.53 11.64 41.00
CA SER A 870 29.09 12.70 41.85
C SER A 870 30.59 12.52 42.13
N TYR A 871 31.08 11.28 42.03
CA TYR A 871 32.46 10.93 42.34
C TYR A 871 32.91 9.77 41.45
N ILE A 872 34.13 9.85 40.92
CA ILE A 872 34.77 8.78 40.16
C ILE A 872 36.21 8.63 40.64
N LYS A 873 36.64 7.38 40.86
CA LYS A 873 38.03 7.02 41.12
C LYS A 873 38.49 5.90 40.20
N TYR A 874 39.67 6.10 39.60
CA TYR A 874 40.35 5.08 38.80
C TYR A 874 41.33 4.31 39.66
N ILE A 875 41.19 2.99 39.69
CA ILE A 875 42.12 2.08 40.37
C ILE A 875 42.85 1.28 39.31
N LYS A 876 44.19 1.42 39.28
CA LYS A 876 45.02 0.71 38.31
C LYS A 876 45.08 -0.78 38.62
N ILE A 877 44.67 -1.61 37.65
CA ILE A 877 44.80 -3.08 37.73
C ILE A 877 46.11 -3.51 37.08
N ASN A 878 46.32 -3.09 35.83
CA ASN A 878 47.52 -3.39 35.04
C ASN A 878 47.82 -2.21 34.09
N ASN A 879 48.71 -2.38 33.10
CA ASN A 879 49.10 -1.29 32.19
C ASN A 879 48.00 -0.87 31.20
N ASP A 880 46.97 -1.69 31.00
CA ASP A 880 45.95 -1.50 29.97
C ASP A 880 44.52 -1.41 30.53
N GLU A 881 44.36 -1.51 31.84
CA GLU A 881 43.05 -1.65 32.46
C GLU A 881 42.93 -1.01 33.85
N ASN A 882 41.83 -0.28 34.04
CA ASN A 882 41.49 0.40 35.29
C ASN A 882 40.12 -0.08 35.78
N LEU A 883 39.99 -0.32 37.09
CA LEU A 883 38.71 -0.46 37.77
C LEU A 883 38.18 0.95 38.08
N ILE A 884 36.96 1.24 37.66
CA ILE A 884 36.29 2.51 37.93
C ILE A 884 35.34 2.29 39.09
N ILE A 885 35.56 3.03 40.18
CA ILE A 885 34.62 3.11 41.30
C ILE A 885 33.88 4.43 41.20
N TYR A 886 32.55 4.38 41.29
CA TYR A 886 31.74 5.59 41.22
C TYR A 886 30.57 5.59 42.21
N ARG A 887 30.15 6.81 42.57
CA ARG A 887 28.97 7.09 43.40
C ARG A 887 28.00 7.99 42.66
N ILE A 888 26.72 7.84 42.96
CA ILE A 888 25.64 8.60 42.33
C ILE A 888 24.96 9.53 43.32
N ASN A 889 24.53 10.71 42.88
CA ASN A 889 23.77 11.67 43.67
C ASN A 889 22.65 12.28 42.82
N LYS A 890 21.55 12.64 43.47
CA LYS A 890 20.38 13.25 42.83
C LYS A 890 20.59 14.73 42.50
N ASP A 891 21.43 15.43 43.26
CA ASP A 891 21.76 16.86 43.08
C ASP A 891 23.28 17.12 43.29
N SER A 892 24.08 17.07 42.22
CA SER A 892 25.44 17.64 42.24
C SER A 892 25.39 19.07 41.66
N GLY A 893 25.40 20.09 42.53
CA GLY A 893 25.48 21.50 42.13
C GLY A 893 26.84 21.92 41.54
N ASN A 894 27.80 20.99 41.44
CA ASN A 894 29.15 21.25 40.91
C ASN A 894 29.22 20.96 39.40
N LEU A 895 29.79 21.90 38.65
CA LEU A 895 30.04 21.76 37.21
C LEU A 895 31.12 20.70 36.92
N ALA A 896 32.15 20.61 37.76
CA ALA A 896 33.23 19.63 37.66
C ALA A 896 33.00 18.42 38.58
N ILE A 897 33.50 17.26 38.17
CA ILE A 897 33.49 16.04 38.98
C ILE A 897 34.68 16.03 39.96
N GLU A 898 34.43 15.55 41.19
CA GLU A 898 35.48 15.34 42.19
C GLU A 898 36.32 14.11 41.83
N THR A 899 37.62 14.31 41.65
CA THR A 899 38.60 13.30 41.20
C THR A 899 39.98 13.56 41.79
N ASP A 900 40.81 12.52 41.90
CA ASP A 900 42.23 12.64 42.25
C ASP A 900 43.10 12.95 41.00
N ASP A 901 44.36 13.34 41.23
CA ASP A 901 45.29 13.69 40.14
C ASP A 901 45.52 12.54 39.15
N TYR A 902 45.49 11.29 39.64
CA TYR A 902 45.61 10.11 38.77
C TYR A 902 44.40 9.99 37.83
N THR A 903 43.19 10.09 38.37
CA THR A 903 41.94 10.03 37.62
C THR A 903 41.82 11.20 36.63
N LYS A 904 42.24 12.40 37.03
CA LYS A 904 42.31 13.57 36.14
C LYS A 904 43.20 13.30 34.93
N ASN A 905 44.40 12.76 35.15
CA ASN A 905 45.33 12.41 34.07
C ASN A 905 44.75 11.31 33.15
N GLU A 906 44.03 10.33 33.71
CA GLU A 906 43.35 9.31 32.91
C GLU A 906 42.19 9.87 32.07
N PHE A 907 41.46 10.88 32.54
CA PHE A 907 40.48 11.59 31.72
C PHE A 907 41.14 12.37 30.59
N ILE A 908 42.22 13.10 30.86
CA ILE A 908 42.94 13.86 29.81
C ILE A 908 43.47 12.90 28.73
N LYS A 909 44.04 11.74 29.09
CA LYS A 909 44.45 10.72 28.12
C LYS A 909 43.31 10.21 27.24
N ARG A 910 42.06 10.30 27.71
CA ARG A 910 40.85 9.93 26.95
C ARG A 910 40.21 11.06 26.15
N LEU A 911 40.84 12.24 26.07
CA LEU A 911 40.53 13.24 25.03
C LEU A 911 40.62 12.63 23.63
N VAL A 912 41.42 11.59 23.48
CA VAL A 912 41.39 10.71 22.32
C VAL A 912 41.16 9.29 22.82
N SER A 913 39.95 8.75 22.67
CA SER A 913 39.66 7.37 23.03
C SER A 913 40.32 6.40 22.04
N GLY A 914 41.55 5.98 22.36
CA GLY A 914 42.45 5.31 21.41
C GLY A 914 43.02 3.96 21.84
N LYS A 915 42.28 3.10 22.53
CA LYS A 915 42.68 1.68 22.67
C LYS A 915 41.54 0.76 22.23
N GLU A 916 41.84 -0.13 21.29
CA GLU A 916 41.05 -1.33 21.03
C GLU A 916 40.99 -2.14 22.33
N GLN A 917 39.95 -1.95 23.13
CA GLN A 917 39.65 -2.92 24.16
C GLN A 917 39.04 -4.15 23.49
N SER A 918 39.80 -5.23 23.56
CA SER A 918 39.47 -6.55 23.04
C SER A 918 38.12 -7.03 23.60
N HIS A 919 37.18 -7.30 22.68
CA HIS A 919 36.04 -8.19 22.87
C HIS A 919 35.26 -8.05 24.19
N LYS A 920 34.39 -7.03 24.34
CA LYS A 920 33.12 -7.11 25.11
C LYS A 920 32.14 -5.98 24.78
N LEU A 921 30.85 -6.34 24.70
CA LEU A 921 29.65 -5.54 24.46
C LEU A 921 29.75 -4.18 25.17
N VAL A 922 30.16 -3.21 24.39
CA VAL A 922 30.31 -1.79 24.70
C VAL A 922 28.95 -1.20 25.11
N SER A 923 28.88 -0.57 26.28
CA SER A 923 27.78 0.34 26.62
C SER A 923 27.80 1.53 25.64
N ILE A 924 26.64 2.10 25.29
CA ILE A 924 26.44 3.07 24.20
C ILE A 924 27.43 4.27 24.21
N SER A 925 28.05 4.55 25.36
CA SER A 925 28.98 5.66 25.59
C SER A 925 30.41 5.42 25.08
N GLU A 926 30.89 4.17 24.96
CA GLU A 926 32.31 3.86 24.72
C GLU A 926 32.64 3.28 23.32
N LEU A 927 31.78 3.51 22.32
CA LEU A 927 32.10 3.15 20.93
C LEU A 927 33.26 4.03 20.42
N PRO A 928 34.19 3.50 19.59
CA PRO A 928 35.38 4.21 19.15
C PRO A 928 35.02 5.27 18.08
N ARG A 929 34.39 6.37 18.50
CA ARG A 929 34.01 7.48 17.60
C ARG A 929 35.21 8.37 17.30
N GLU A 930 35.11 9.18 16.26
CA GLU A 930 36.22 10.03 15.80
C GLU A 930 36.56 11.14 16.80
N ARG A 931 35.58 11.60 17.58
CA ARG A 931 35.74 12.58 18.66
C ARG A 931 35.16 12.03 19.95
N SER A 932 35.79 12.32 21.08
CA SER A 932 35.28 11.98 22.42
C SER A 932 34.96 13.24 23.24
N CYS A 933 34.28 13.05 24.35
CA CYS A 933 34.16 14.04 25.40
C CYS A 933 34.53 13.43 26.74
N ILE A 934 35.20 14.22 27.58
CA ILE A 934 35.62 13.84 28.92
C ILE A 934 34.72 14.53 29.96
N PRO A 935 34.63 14.03 31.19
CA PRO A 935 34.03 14.76 32.30
C PRO A 935 34.67 16.15 32.45
N VAL A 936 33.88 17.14 32.83
CA VAL A 936 34.42 18.43 33.27
C VAL A 936 35.27 18.21 34.50
N ILE A 937 36.55 18.51 34.38
CA ILE A 937 37.56 18.44 35.44
C ILE A 937 37.85 19.85 35.96
N SER A 938 38.32 19.94 37.21
CA SER A 938 38.59 21.24 37.83
C SER A 938 39.66 22.03 37.06
N GLY A 939 39.39 23.31 36.82
CA GLY A 939 40.21 24.24 36.02
C GLY A 939 39.84 24.33 34.53
N TYR A 940 38.81 23.59 34.09
CA TYR A 940 38.29 23.58 32.71
C TYR A 940 36.75 23.73 32.66
N GLU A 941 36.14 24.28 33.71
CA GLU A 941 34.70 24.46 33.85
C GLU A 941 34.10 25.31 32.72
N ASP A 942 34.87 26.26 32.20
CA ASP A 942 34.47 27.12 31.08
C ASP A 942 34.40 26.41 29.72
N LEU A 943 34.89 25.17 29.61
CA LEU A 943 34.72 24.33 28.43
C LEU A 943 33.46 23.43 28.50
N ALA A 944 32.71 23.49 29.61
CA ALA A 944 31.53 22.65 29.83
C ALA A 944 30.38 23.00 28.87
N VAL A 945 29.83 22.00 28.17
CA VAL A 945 28.72 22.19 27.19
C VAL A 945 27.37 21.66 27.69
N LYS A 946 26.28 22.34 27.32
CA LYS A 946 24.88 22.01 27.70
C LYS A 946 24.39 20.69 27.11
N TYR A 947 24.82 20.39 25.90
CA TYR A 947 24.53 19.16 25.21
C TYR A 947 25.70 18.78 24.32
N ILE A 948 25.83 17.49 24.05
CA ILE A 948 26.84 16.94 23.16
C ILE A 948 26.19 16.68 21.81
N PRO A 949 26.80 17.09 20.69
CA PRO A 949 26.37 16.67 19.36
C PRO A 949 26.27 15.15 19.26
N PHE A 950 25.21 14.70 18.59
CA PHE A 950 25.02 13.29 18.31
C PHE A 950 26.21 12.76 17.48
N GLY A 951 26.89 11.71 17.96
CA GLY A 951 28.08 11.12 17.30
C GLY A 951 29.42 11.35 18.01
N ILE A 952 29.46 11.99 19.18
CA ILE A 952 30.67 12.11 20.01
C ILE A 952 30.72 10.98 21.06
N SER A 953 31.86 10.31 21.23
CA SER A 953 32.06 9.26 22.24
C SER A 953 32.03 9.86 23.63
N VAL A 954 31.28 9.24 24.55
CA VAL A 954 31.10 9.76 25.90
C VAL A 954 31.94 8.91 26.85
N VAL A 955 33.06 9.46 27.33
CA VAL A 955 33.96 8.72 28.25
C VAL A 955 33.25 8.36 29.57
N GLN A 956 32.27 9.16 29.97
CA GLN A 956 31.48 8.92 31.16
C GLN A 956 30.11 9.57 31.00
N ASP A 957 29.06 8.77 31.22
CA ASP A 957 27.69 9.27 31.19
C ASP A 957 27.30 9.95 32.52
N LYS A 958 26.31 10.84 32.46
CA LYS A 958 25.69 11.53 33.62
C LYS A 958 26.63 12.44 34.43
N VAL A 959 27.56 13.08 33.72
CA VAL A 959 28.42 14.19 34.18
C VAL A 959 28.24 15.38 33.24
N ASN A 960 28.81 16.55 33.57
CA ASN A 960 28.97 17.61 32.55
C ASN A 960 30.19 17.28 31.68
N TRP A 961 30.19 17.72 30.42
CA TRP A 961 31.16 17.26 29.43
C TRP A 961 32.00 18.39 28.83
N ILE A 962 33.26 18.06 28.53
CA ILE A 962 34.18 18.84 27.68
C ILE A 962 34.35 18.05 26.39
N ILE A 963 33.98 18.63 25.25
CA ILE A 963 34.22 18.02 23.95
C ILE A 963 35.71 18.12 23.63
N SER A 964 36.32 17.03 23.18
CA SER A 964 37.73 17.00 22.85
C SER A 964 38.08 17.90 21.65
N PRO A 965 39.16 18.70 21.75
CA PRO A 965 39.71 19.45 20.63
C PRO A 965 40.44 18.58 19.61
N MET A 966 40.67 17.31 19.96
CA MET A 966 41.44 16.35 19.18
C MET A 966 40.52 15.25 18.63
N LYS A 967 40.94 14.69 17.50
CA LYS A 967 40.35 13.52 16.87
C LYS A 967 41.10 12.26 17.27
N ARG A 968 40.46 11.12 17.08
CA ARG A 968 41.04 9.82 17.36
C ARG A 968 42.35 9.57 16.60
N VAL A 969 42.43 10.04 15.35
CA VAL A 969 43.64 9.96 14.53
C VAL A 969 44.82 10.75 15.11
N ASP A 970 44.60 11.80 15.90
CA ASP A 970 45.68 12.67 16.40
C ASP A 970 46.63 11.93 17.34
N ASN A 971 46.12 10.98 18.12
CA ASN A 971 46.93 10.12 18.98
C ASN A 971 47.87 9.19 18.18
N GLN A 972 47.52 8.83 16.95
CA GLN A 972 48.40 8.02 16.09
C GLN A 972 49.57 8.84 15.54
N PHE A 973 49.43 10.17 15.45
CA PHE A 973 50.42 11.05 14.84
C PHE A 973 51.24 11.85 15.86
N ILE A 974 50.86 11.88 17.13
CA ILE A 974 51.57 12.63 18.19
C ILE A 974 53.07 12.30 18.25
N GLY A 975 53.45 11.03 18.02
CA GLY A 975 54.84 10.59 18.01
C GLY A 975 55.69 11.19 16.88
N LYS A 976 55.07 11.76 15.84
CA LYS A 976 55.76 12.43 14.72
C LYS A 976 56.13 13.89 15.00
N PHE A 977 55.70 14.44 16.13
CA PHE A 977 56.02 15.81 16.53
C PHE A 977 57.10 15.80 17.61
N ASP A 978 58.14 16.61 17.40
CA ASP A 978 59.26 16.78 18.34
C ASP A 978 58.97 17.88 19.39
N SER A 979 58.04 18.79 19.06
CA SER A 979 57.69 19.97 19.85
C SER A 979 56.18 20.00 20.14
N CYS A 980 55.82 20.31 21.39
CA CYS A 980 54.43 20.51 21.82
C CYS A 980 53.74 21.61 20.97
N ASN A 981 54.47 22.69 20.67
CA ASN A 981 53.94 23.80 19.87
C ASN A 981 53.59 23.37 18.44
N ASP A 982 54.36 22.46 17.84
CA ASP A 982 54.09 21.98 16.48
C ASP A 982 52.85 21.07 16.45
N PHE A 983 52.67 20.25 17.49
CA PHE A 983 51.48 19.44 17.66
C PHE A 983 50.22 20.30 17.86
N ILE A 984 50.26 21.29 18.77
CA ILE A 984 49.16 22.24 18.97
C ILE A 984 48.84 22.97 17.65
N ASN A 985 49.86 23.47 16.95
CA ASN A 985 49.68 24.18 15.67
C ASN A 985 49.05 23.31 14.58
N SER A 986 49.32 21.99 14.59
CA SER A 986 48.73 21.04 13.66
C SER A 986 47.22 20.85 13.88
N ILE A 987 46.76 21.03 15.13
CA ILE A 987 45.36 20.88 15.52
C ILE A 987 44.58 22.18 15.29
N VAL A 988 45.10 23.31 15.76
CA VAL A 988 44.36 24.59 15.77
C VAL A 988 44.19 25.22 14.38
N LYS A 989 45.00 24.80 13.39
CA LYS A 989 44.86 25.26 11.99
C LYS A 989 43.75 24.56 11.22
N ARG A 990 43.16 23.50 11.77
CA ARG A 990 42.15 22.70 11.07
C ARG A 990 40.78 23.38 11.10
N GLU A 991 39.97 23.11 10.08
CA GLU A 991 38.62 23.68 9.98
C GLU A 991 37.68 23.16 11.08
N ASP A 992 37.80 21.87 11.45
CA ASP A 992 36.99 21.25 12.51
C ASP A 992 37.27 21.88 13.89
N TYR A 993 38.52 22.28 14.17
CA TYR A 993 38.85 22.97 15.41
C TYR A 993 38.14 24.34 15.51
N ASN A 994 38.10 25.09 14.40
CA ASN A 994 37.39 26.37 14.36
C ASN A 994 35.88 26.20 14.58
N LYS A 995 35.28 25.17 13.94
CA LYS A 995 33.87 24.82 14.14
C LYS A 995 33.58 24.37 15.58
N LEU A 996 34.51 23.64 16.22
CA LEU A 996 34.39 23.27 17.62
C LEU A 996 34.38 24.50 18.53
N LEU A 997 35.27 25.47 18.31
CA LEU A 997 35.28 26.71 19.10
C LEU A 997 33.94 27.45 19.00
N ASP A 998 33.35 27.55 17.80
CA ASP A 998 32.04 28.14 17.61
C ASP A 998 30.92 27.36 18.31
N PHE A 999 30.99 26.04 18.26
CA PHE A 999 30.04 25.16 18.94
C PHE A 999 30.07 25.36 20.46
N VAL A 1000 31.26 25.32 21.06
CA VAL A 1000 31.44 25.42 22.51
C VAL A 1000 31.05 26.81 23.00
N TYR A 1001 31.44 27.87 22.27
CA TYR A 1001 31.07 29.23 22.59
C TYR A 1001 29.54 29.43 22.64
N LYS A 1002 28.80 28.86 21.68
CA LYS A 1002 27.33 28.95 21.62
C LYS A 1002 26.62 28.09 22.67
N ASN A 1003 27.21 26.97 23.09
CA ASN A 1003 26.52 25.92 23.87
C ASN A 1003 27.07 25.69 25.27
N ARG A 1004 27.81 26.64 25.85
CA ARG A 1004 28.41 26.50 27.19
C ARG A 1004 27.37 26.45 28.33
N LEU A 1005 27.68 25.74 29.41
CA LEU A 1005 26.88 25.63 30.64
C LEU A 1005 27.04 26.79 31.63
N GLY A 1006 28.16 27.53 31.60
CA GLY A 1006 28.42 28.64 32.53
C GLY A 1006 27.84 29.99 32.09
N ASP A 1007 27.62 30.90 33.04
CA ASP A 1007 27.09 32.25 32.83
C ASP A 1007 28.17 33.36 32.78
N ASN A 1008 29.46 33.03 32.99
CA ASN A 1008 30.56 34.02 33.01
C ASN A 1008 30.79 34.67 31.63
N GLN A 1009 31.12 35.96 31.52
CA GLN A 1009 31.49 36.55 30.22
C GLN A 1009 32.91 36.12 29.82
N ILE A 1010 33.02 35.13 28.94
CA ILE A 1010 34.27 34.57 28.40
C ILE A 1010 34.29 34.75 26.87
N SER A 1011 35.45 35.08 26.29
CA SER A 1011 35.62 35.24 24.84
C SER A 1011 35.96 33.92 24.13
N LYS A 1012 35.84 33.88 22.79
CA LYS A 1012 36.30 32.72 21.99
C LYS A 1012 37.82 32.48 22.13
N ASP A 1013 38.59 33.54 22.36
CA ASP A 1013 40.05 33.47 22.58
C ASP A 1013 40.42 32.82 23.92
N ASP A 1014 39.61 33.01 24.95
CA ASP A 1014 39.80 32.35 26.24
C ASP A 1014 39.50 30.84 26.14
N ILE A 1015 38.47 30.45 25.37
CA ILE A 1015 38.16 29.04 25.07
C ILE A 1015 39.32 28.40 24.29
N ASP A 1016 39.84 29.08 23.27
CA ASP A 1016 41.02 28.66 22.52
C ASP A 1016 42.25 28.49 23.43
N ARG A 1017 42.50 29.43 24.36
CA ARG A 1017 43.58 29.31 25.35
C ARG A 1017 43.40 28.09 26.26
N LEU A 1018 42.18 27.83 26.75
CA LEU A 1018 41.89 26.66 27.59
C LEU A 1018 42.07 25.35 26.80
N TYR A 1019 41.63 25.29 25.55
CA TYR A 1019 41.85 24.11 24.72
C TYR A 1019 43.34 23.89 24.40
N LYS A 1020 44.11 24.94 24.11
CA LYS A 1020 45.57 24.84 23.92
C LYS A 1020 46.26 24.28 25.15
N LYS A 1021 45.88 24.76 26.35
CA LYS A 1021 46.37 24.22 27.62
C LYS A 1021 46.00 22.75 27.81
N LEU A 1022 44.77 22.37 27.46
CA LEU A 1022 44.28 20.99 27.55
C LEU A 1022 45.04 20.05 26.59
N ILE A 1023 45.34 20.52 25.37
CA ILE A 1023 46.16 19.79 24.38
C ILE A 1023 47.61 19.65 24.88
N GLU A 1024 48.16 20.70 25.49
CA GLU A 1024 49.51 20.67 26.08
C GLU A 1024 49.61 19.66 27.23
N GLU A 1025 48.64 19.65 28.15
CA GLU A 1025 48.57 18.65 29.23
C GLU A 1025 48.49 17.22 28.66
N TYR A 1026 47.71 17.00 27.60
CA TYR A 1026 47.66 15.72 26.89
C TYR A 1026 49.01 15.34 26.26
N TYR A 1027 49.66 16.27 25.56
CA TYR A 1027 50.95 16.02 24.91
C TYR A 1027 52.03 15.60 25.90
N ASN A 1028 52.09 16.29 27.04
CA ASN A 1028 53.04 15.99 28.10
C ASN A 1028 52.78 14.62 28.72
N LEU A 1029 51.52 14.23 28.92
CA LEU A 1029 51.17 12.90 29.46
C LEU A 1029 51.51 11.75 28.51
N GLU A 1030 51.37 11.95 27.19
CA GLU A 1030 51.68 10.91 26.20
C GLU A 1030 53.20 10.78 25.91
N LYS A 1031 53.98 11.88 25.95
CA LYS A 1031 55.46 11.83 25.82
C LYS A 1031 56.18 11.34 27.09
N GLN A 1032 55.49 11.26 28.23
CA GLN A 1032 56.02 10.68 29.48
C GLN A 1032 55.91 9.14 29.54
N LYS A 1033 55.21 8.50 28.59
CA LYS A 1033 55.25 7.04 28.37
C LYS A 1033 56.54 6.63 27.66
#